data_AF-A0AAV6UXG5-F1
#
_entry.id   AF-A0AAV6UXG5-F1
#
_cell.length_a   1.000
_cell.length_b   1.000
_cell.length_c   1.000
_cell.angle_alpha   90.00
_cell.angle_beta   90.00
_cell.angle_gamma   90.00
#
_symmetry.space_group_name_H-M   'P 1'
#
loop_
_entity.id
_entity.type
_entity.pdbx_description
1 polymer ?
#
loop_
_entity_poly.entity_id
_entity_poly.type
_entity_poly.pdbx_seq_one_letter_code
_entity_poly.pdbx_strand_id
1 'polypeptide(L)'
;MNSTAKVNSAPQEVINLSGRKIVPQIIEKLKIQENRRMSSVSSKEFLRRYRKALSVPFALNLVCSSVVQEFVSASSAALGCSEKCFLLPLLTCAASCLGTEACVELSPNWREPPVLWTLVLCTRSLLRVDVAEHFKQQVLRAQEKALVLGKGEDTKEYLRKFLFDSFTLERLQDTLKLSHGHGLAVYNSVRALHPNLATPEQADVFHRLQEGNAWFTDSRVSRMTLTKTRVNFAVVSTPSAAHRELGSPNFDELFHQCFLVTCAEEVHVKFAQIGTDTEPQEKLQEVFVSLLKLHAGGKGEAPLVYRLGEEAREKLAQVHDELTDKARQMARKNAPHVFAPALAYLLRLALSLHVLDAVLEAINFKVPLSRLTWSTEISADTVWQARELLSHAIAQRHCLMEPTGFEGASSSQKQGPPPVHSLVEGQPLSTPSPHRTPSVTPRSPATQFSPRFSFNNNARRNILNVRSSRVTIPVRPYAAPILPNDANAPISNGGASSSVTPIIASVCSAGVGVSLPSALSVSSLEAPSPLLSRPPFSSLQDVSEADFLSAHRSSLRRLLRCPAPEVTPSRCVQQKLVPDPTASDEAARHTQGFARAFLKRLEGLGFGLCEGPKNGNIRSFVFKKKKFSALGEEQRKILDTLKISEVEYNKCFTTKEQNGSVVCLE
;
A
#
# COMPACT_ATOMS: atom_id res chain seq x y z
N MET A 1 -43.46 -24.48 -56.19
CA MET A 1 -42.11 -24.98 -55.91
C MET A 1 -41.81 -24.68 -54.45
N ASN A 2 -42.09 -25.63 -53.56
CA ASN A 2 -41.99 -25.46 -52.11
C ASN A 2 -40.62 -25.99 -51.64
N SER A 3 -39.79 -25.09 -51.11
CA SER A 3 -38.54 -25.43 -50.42
C SER A 3 -38.78 -25.30 -48.91
N THR A 4 -38.84 -26.44 -48.22
CA THR A 4 -38.93 -26.56 -46.77
C THR A 4 -37.51 -26.61 -46.19
N ALA A 5 -37.08 -25.52 -45.55
CA ALA A 5 -35.85 -25.48 -44.77
C ALA A 5 -36.09 -26.12 -43.38
N LYS A 6 -35.42 -27.25 -43.13
CA LYS A 6 -35.31 -27.88 -41.81
C LYS A 6 -34.40 -27.06 -40.91
N VAL A 7 -34.92 -26.60 -39.77
CA VAL A 7 -34.14 -26.07 -38.64
C VAL A 7 -33.66 -27.26 -37.80
N ASN A 8 -32.34 -27.47 -37.76
CA ASN A 8 -31.71 -28.45 -36.88
C ASN A 8 -31.61 -27.86 -35.46
N SER A 9 -32.21 -28.53 -34.49
CA SER A 9 -32.04 -28.30 -33.06
C SER A 9 -30.68 -28.87 -32.59
N ALA A 10 -29.93 -28.07 -31.85
CA ALA A 10 -28.73 -28.50 -31.14
C ALA A 10 -29.09 -29.36 -29.92
N PRO A 11 -28.29 -30.39 -29.57
CA PRO A 11 -28.54 -31.20 -28.38
C PRO A 11 -28.14 -30.44 -27.12
N GLN A 12 -29.08 -30.29 -26.18
CA GLN A 12 -28.77 -29.92 -24.80
C GLN A 12 -28.08 -31.10 -24.12
N GLU A 13 -26.75 -31.05 -24.01
CA GLU A 13 -26.01 -31.90 -23.08
C GLU A 13 -26.27 -31.40 -21.64
N VAL A 14 -27.17 -32.09 -20.95
CA VAL A 14 -27.32 -32.00 -19.49
C VAL A 14 -26.10 -32.68 -18.87
N ILE A 15 -25.10 -31.89 -18.48
CA ILE A 15 -23.94 -32.36 -17.73
C ILE A 15 -24.39 -32.73 -16.31
N ASN A 16 -24.76 -34.01 -16.14
CA ASN A 16 -25.14 -34.59 -14.86
C ASN A 16 -23.86 -35.04 -14.11
N LEU A 17 -23.11 -34.09 -13.57
CA LEU A 17 -21.90 -34.38 -12.78
C LEU A 17 -22.29 -34.83 -11.37
N SER A 18 -22.28 -36.15 -11.13
CA SER A 18 -22.50 -36.74 -9.82
C SER A 18 -21.51 -36.17 -8.78
N GLY A 19 -22.01 -35.63 -7.67
CA GLY A 19 -21.22 -34.99 -6.61
C GLY A 19 -20.12 -35.87 -5.96
N ARG A 20 -20.09 -37.18 -6.23
CA ARG A 20 -19.05 -38.09 -5.73
C ARG A 20 -17.67 -37.95 -6.40
N LYS A 21 -17.58 -37.39 -7.61
CA LYS A 21 -16.29 -37.17 -8.30
C LYS A 21 -15.67 -35.78 -8.04
N ILE A 22 -16.47 -34.82 -7.59
CA ILE A 22 -16.03 -33.43 -7.34
C ILE A 22 -15.23 -33.33 -6.04
N VAL A 23 -15.67 -34.05 -4.99
CA VAL A 23 -15.03 -33.98 -3.66
C VAL A 23 -13.56 -34.48 -3.69
N PRO A 24 -13.20 -35.60 -4.36
CA PRO A 24 -11.80 -36.00 -4.48
C PRO A 24 -10.95 -35.00 -5.27
N GLN A 25 -11.48 -34.40 -6.34
CA GLN A 25 -10.75 -33.38 -7.12
C GLN A 25 -10.55 -32.07 -6.34
N ILE A 26 -11.51 -31.67 -5.50
CA ILE A 26 -11.36 -30.53 -4.59
C ILE A 26 -10.34 -30.86 -3.50
N ILE A 27 -10.39 -32.06 -2.90
CA ILE A 27 -9.41 -32.50 -1.89
C ILE A 27 -8.01 -32.62 -2.49
N GLU A 28 -7.88 -33.07 -3.74
CA GLU A 28 -6.60 -33.15 -4.44
C GLU A 28 -6.06 -31.75 -4.80
N LYS A 29 -6.93 -30.83 -5.26
CA LYS A 29 -6.57 -29.42 -5.45
C LYS A 29 -6.13 -28.77 -4.12
N LEU A 30 -6.84 -29.02 -3.02
CA LEU A 30 -6.51 -28.51 -1.69
C LEU A 30 -5.21 -29.13 -1.14
N LYS A 31 -4.97 -30.43 -1.33
CA LYS A 31 -3.71 -31.10 -0.95
C LYS A 31 -2.52 -30.63 -1.79
N ILE A 32 -2.72 -30.38 -3.08
CA ILE A 32 -1.70 -29.77 -3.96
C ILE A 32 -1.43 -28.33 -3.53
N GLN A 33 -2.45 -27.59 -3.09
CA GLN A 33 -2.31 -26.23 -2.56
C GLN A 33 -1.60 -26.23 -1.19
N GLU A 34 -1.86 -27.23 -0.35
CA GLU A 34 -1.24 -27.40 0.97
C GLU A 34 0.22 -27.89 0.88
N ASN A 35 0.56 -28.77 -0.08
CA ASN A 35 1.95 -29.12 -0.42
C ASN A 35 2.68 -28.01 -1.20
N ARG A 36 1.95 -27.05 -1.77
CA ARG A 36 2.48 -25.81 -2.35
C ARG A 36 2.70 -24.71 -1.32
N ARG A 37 2.56 -24.98 -0.01
CA ARG A 37 3.15 -24.14 1.03
C ARG A 37 4.65 -24.07 0.75
N MET A 38 5.03 -23.09 -0.06
CA MET A 38 6.38 -22.79 -0.43
C MET A 38 7.17 -22.81 0.87
N SER A 39 8.22 -23.63 0.91
CA SER A 39 9.24 -23.47 1.93
C SER A 39 9.56 -21.99 1.96
N SER A 40 9.17 -21.31 3.05
CA SER A 40 9.27 -19.86 3.16
C SER A 40 10.67 -19.50 2.71
N VAL A 41 10.79 -18.73 1.62
CA VAL A 41 12.09 -18.39 1.03
C VAL A 41 12.97 -17.90 2.18
N SER A 42 14.15 -18.49 2.36
CA SER A 42 14.99 -18.07 3.50
C SER A 42 15.33 -16.58 3.36
N SER A 43 15.51 -15.85 4.47
CA SER A 43 15.83 -14.42 4.40
C SER A 43 17.10 -14.14 3.58
N LYS A 44 18.09 -15.04 3.65
CA LYS A 44 19.32 -14.97 2.84
C LYS A 44 19.04 -15.10 1.35
N GLU A 45 18.17 -16.03 0.98
CA GLU A 45 17.77 -16.25 -0.42
C GLU A 45 16.93 -15.08 -0.95
N PHE A 46 15.97 -14.59 -0.17
CA PHE A 46 15.20 -13.40 -0.55
C PHE A 46 16.12 -12.20 -0.79
N LEU A 47 17.11 -11.99 0.08
CA LEU A 47 18.09 -10.91 -0.10
C LEU A 47 18.96 -11.11 -1.35
N ARG A 48 19.32 -12.35 -1.70
CA ARG A 48 20.00 -12.67 -2.97
C ARG A 48 19.14 -12.24 -4.17
N ARG A 49 17.86 -12.60 -4.14
CA ARG A 49 16.90 -12.25 -5.21
C ARG A 49 16.64 -10.75 -5.28
N TYR A 50 16.51 -10.06 -4.14
CA TYR A 50 16.41 -8.61 -4.08
C TYR A 50 17.62 -7.92 -4.74
N ARG A 51 18.85 -8.39 -4.47
CA ARG A 51 20.05 -7.85 -5.15
C ARG A 51 20.05 -8.10 -6.65
N LYS A 52 19.56 -9.27 -7.09
CA LYS A 52 19.38 -9.56 -8.51
C LYS A 52 18.35 -8.61 -9.13
N ALA A 53 17.24 -8.36 -8.43
CA ALA A 53 16.21 -7.43 -8.85
C ALA A 53 16.77 -5.98 -8.98
N LEU A 54 17.60 -5.52 -8.04
CA LEU A 54 18.31 -4.23 -8.14
C LEU A 54 19.19 -4.09 -9.40
N SER A 55 19.68 -5.20 -9.97
CA SER A 55 20.49 -5.18 -11.19
C SER A 55 19.69 -5.03 -12.48
N VAL A 56 18.35 -5.11 -12.42
CA VAL A 56 17.50 -4.87 -13.58
C VAL A 56 17.60 -3.38 -13.98
N PRO A 57 17.98 -3.07 -15.23
CA PRO A 57 18.19 -1.69 -15.66
C PRO A 57 16.89 -0.89 -15.58
N PHE A 58 17.04 0.37 -15.21
CA PHE A 58 15.98 1.36 -15.18
C PHE A 58 16.52 2.65 -15.78
N ALA A 59 15.88 3.15 -16.82
CA ALA A 59 16.28 4.36 -17.51
C ALA A 59 15.08 5.32 -17.53
N LEU A 60 15.15 6.39 -16.74
CA LEU A 60 14.03 7.30 -16.54
C LEU A 60 13.56 7.94 -17.86
N ASN A 61 14.49 8.24 -18.76
CA ASN A 61 14.23 8.80 -20.09
C ASN A 61 13.50 7.86 -21.05
N LEU A 62 13.42 6.55 -20.75
CA LEU A 62 12.65 5.60 -21.55
C LEU A 62 11.22 5.41 -21.03
N VAL A 63 10.98 5.73 -19.76
CA VAL A 63 9.69 5.49 -19.08
C VAL A 63 8.88 6.77 -18.88
N CYS A 64 9.45 7.92 -19.17
CA CYS A 64 8.84 9.24 -18.95
C CYS A 64 9.20 10.20 -20.08
N SER A 65 8.34 11.19 -20.32
CA SER A 65 8.68 12.36 -21.13
C SER A 65 9.86 13.13 -20.51
N SER A 66 10.48 14.03 -21.27
CA SER A 66 11.54 14.90 -20.75
C SER A 66 11.07 15.75 -19.56
N VAL A 67 9.82 16.23 -19.61
CA VAL A 67 9.22 17.08 -18.57
C VAL A 67 9.01 16.29 -17.27
N VAL A 68 8.45 15.09 -17.35
CA VAL A 68 8.27 14.21 -16.19
C VAL A 68 9.63 13.76 -15.65
N GLN A 69 10.59 13.43 -16.54
CA GLN A 69 11.93 13.04 -16.17
C GLN A 69 12.63 14.13 -15.35
N GLU A 70 12.63 15.37 -15.84
CA GLU A 70 13.25 16.51 -15.14
C GLU A 70 12.63 16.71 -13.75
N PHE A 71 11.29 16.69 -13.68
CA PHE A 71 10.56 16.83 -12.43
C PHE A 71 10.87 15.73 -11.41
N VAL A 72 10.89 14.46 -11.85
CA VAL A 72 11.22 13.31 -11.00
C VAL A 72 12.68 13.35 -10.55
N SER A 73 13.60 13.72 -11.44
CA SER A 73 15.03 13.84 -11.11
C SER A 73 15.26 14.91 -10.06
N ALA A 74 14.67 16.10 -10.25
CA ALA A 74 14.78 17.20 -9.30
C ALA A 74 14.14 16.86 -7.94
N SER A 75 12.95 16.28 -7.93
CA SER A 75 12.22 15.97 -6.70
C SER A 75 12.87 14.82 -5.92
N SER A 76 13.34 13.78 -6.61
CA SER A 76 14.06 12.67 -5.96
C SER A 76 15.40 13.11 -5.39
N ALA A 77 16.14 13.97 -6.10
CA ALA A 77 17.37 14.58 -5.60
C ALA A 77 17.12 15.43 -4.34
N ALA A 78 16.07 16.26 -4.34
CA ALA A 78 15.69 17.08 -3.19
C ALA A 78 15.35 16.25 -1.94
N LEU A 79 14.68 15.10 -2.13
CA LEU A 79 14.36 14.17 -1.04
C LEU A 79 15.53 13.24 -0.65
N GLY A 80 16.59 13.21 -1.46
CA GLY A 80 17.71 12.31 -1.29
C GLY A 80 17.37 10.84 -1.50
N CYS A 81 16.45 10.53 -2.42
CA CYS A 81 16.06 9.17 -2.78
C CYS A 81 16.35 8.85 -4.26
N SER A 82 16.26 7.58 -4.66
CA SER A 82 16.37 7.23 -6.08
C SER A 82 15.10 7.62 -6.84
N GLU A 83 15.24 7.84 -8.14
CA GLU A 83 14.13 8.15 -9.05
C GLU A 83 13.04 7.07 -9.00
N LYS A 84 13.44 5.78 -8.95
CA LYS A 84 12.53 4.62 -8.79
C LYS A 84 11.69 4.71 -7.52
N CYS A 85 12.29 5.18 -6.43
CA CYS A 85 11.63 5.32 -5.14
C CYS A 85 10.57 6.44 -5.14
N PHE A 86 10.72 7.42 -6.02
CA PHE A 86 9.82 8.57 -6.13
C PHE A 86 8.72 8.37 -7.20
N LEU A 87 9.08 7.86 -8.38
CA LEU A 87 8.20 7.78 -9.55
C LEU A 87 6.95 6.93 -9.29
N LEU A 88 7.08 5.71 -8.75
CA LEU A 88 5.92 4.83 -8.59
C LEU A 88 4.90 5.35 -7.56
N PRO A 89 5.30 5.82 -6.36
CA PRO A 89 4.37 6.51 -5.47
C PRO A 89 3.73 7.75 -6.10
N LEU A 90 4.48 8.54 -6.87
CA LEU A 90 3.93 9.68 -7.63
C LEU A 90 2.81 9.23 -8.58
N LEU A 91 3.04 8.19 -9.38
CA LEU A 91 2.04 7.68 -10.33
C LEU A 91 0.79 7.14 -9.61
N THR A 92 0.95 6.44 -8.49
CA THR A 92 -0.19 5.99 -7.68
C THR A 92 -0.98 7.15 -7.08
N CYS A 93 -0.29 8.15 -6.52
CA CYS A 93 -0.95 9.33 -5.98
C CYS A 93 -1.65 10.14 -7.09
N ALA A 94 -1.02 10.25 -8.26
CA ALA A 94 -1.62 10.88 -9.44
C ALA A 94 -2.89 10.14 -9.86
N ALA A 95 -2.82 8.82 -10.04
CA ALA A 95 -3.96 7.96 -10.38
C ALA A 95 -5.12 8.11 -9.37
N SER A 96 -4.82 8.28 -8.09
CA SER A 96 -5.84 8.62 -7.10
C SER A 96 -6.44 9.99 -7.33
N CYS A 97 -5.65 11.02 -7.62
CA CYS A 97 -6.19 12.37 -7.86
C CYS A 97 -7.14 12.45 -9.07
N LEU A 98 -7.15 11.46 -9.97
CA LEU A 98 -8.10 11.37 -11.09
C LEU A 98 -9.54 11.03 -10.65
N GLY A 99 -9.74 10.47 -9.46
CA GLY A 99 -11.07 10.19 -8.89
C GLY A 99 -11.82 8.99 -9.50
N THR A 100 -13.09 8.84 -9.14
CA THR A 100 -13.94 7.67 -9.47
C THR A 100 -14.49 7.66 -10.88
N GLU A 101 -14.58 8.83 -11.48
CA GLU A 101 -15.24 9.06 -12.76
C GLU A 101 -14.28 8.98 -13.95
N ALA A 102 -12.99 9.19 -13.73
CA ALA A 102 -11.98 9.03 -14.75
C ALA A 102 -11.80 7.56 -15.14
N CYS A 103 -11.61 7.31 -16.44
CA CYS A 103 -11.20 6.01 -16.96
C CYS A 103 -10.53 6.15 -18.32
N VAL A 104 -9.78 5.14 -18.73
CA VAL A 104 -9.35 4.96 -20.11
C VAL A 104 -10.27 3.97 -20.81
N GLU A 105 -10.86 4.37 -21.93
CA GLU A 105 -11.76 3.59 -22.77
C GLU A 105 -10.99 3.05 -23.97
N LEU A 106 -10.81 1.73 -24.02
CA LEU A 106 -10.22 1.04 -25.17
C LEU A 106 -11.30 0.70 -26.21
N SER A 107 -12.47 0.29 -25.74
CA SER A 107 -13.65 0.02 -26.54
C SER A 107 -14.92 0.33 -25.74
N PRO A 108 -16.12 0.39 -26.35
CA PRO A 108 -17.36 0.64 -25.61
C PRO A 108 -17.61 -0.35 -24.45
N ASN A 109 -17.06 -1.57 -24.55
CA ASN A 109 -17.23 -2.64 -23.57
C ASN A 109 -16.01 -2.81 -22.66
N TRP A 110 -14.94 -2.05 -22.87
CA TRP A 110 -13.72 -2.17 -22.09
C TRP A 110 -13.21 -0.80 -21.65
N ARG A 111 -13.34 -0.56 -20.34
CA ARG A 111 -12.82 0.60 -19.65
C ARG A 111 -11.92 0.16 -18.52
N GLU A 112 -10.77 0.81 -18.37
CA GLU A 112 -9.87 0.60 -17.24
C GLU A 112 -9.90 1.81 -16.29
N PRO A 113 -10.07 1.58 -14.98
CA PRO A 113 -10.07 2.64 -13.99
C PRO A 113 -8.63 3.04 -13.59
N PRO A 114 -8.39 4.25 -13.07
CA PRO A 114 -7.06 4.69 -12.60
C PRO A 114 -6.70 4.05 -11.23
N VAL A 115 -6.60 2.72 -11.20
CA VAL A 115 -6.23 1.94 -10.02
C VAL A 115 -4.84 1.35 -10.20
N LEU A 116 -3.86 1.99 -9.57
CA LEU A 116 -2.44 1.63 -9.56
C LEU A 116 -1.96 1.38 -8.13
N TRP A 117 -1.63 0.13 -7.84
CA TRP A 117 -1.03 -0.26 -6.58
C TRP A 117 0.46 -0.47 -6.79
N THR A 118 1.27 0.22 -6.00
CA THR A 118 2.72 0.21 -6.15
C THR A 118 3.39 -0.22 -4.85
N LEU A 119 4.47 -0.99 -5.00
CA LEU A 119 5.29 -1.44 -3.88
C LEU A 119 6.77 -1.19 -4.21
N VAL A 120 7.35 -0.22 -3.52
CA VAL A 120 8.77 0.11 -3.60
C VAL A 120 9.51 -0.62 -2.48
N LEU A 121 10.49 -1.43 -2.83
CA LEU A 121 11.40 -2.11 -1.89
C LEU A 121 12.73 -1.36 -1.81
N CYS A 122 12.99 -0.70 -0.69
CA CYS A 122 14.21 0.10 -0.49
C CYS A 122 14.86 -0.17 0.88
N THR A 123 16.19 -0.05 0.97
CA THR A 123 16.89 -0.24 2.25
C THR A 123 16.57 0.89 3.24
N ARG A 124 16.74 0.60 4.55
CA ARG A 124 16.34 1.49 5.65
C ARG A 124 17.06 2.85 5.66
N SER A 125 18.19 2.99 5.00
CA SER A 125 19.02 4.19 5.05
C SER A 125 18.35 5.40 4.41
N LEU A 126 17.38 5.15 3.52
CA LEU A 126 16.50 6.15 2.93
C LEU A 126 15.36 6.60 3.88
N LEU A 127 15.20 6.00 5.07
CA LEU A 127 14.17 6.38 6.06
C LEU A 127 14.47 7.70 6.81
N ARG A 128 15.49 8.46 6.41
CA ARG A 128 15.70 9.82 6.95
C ARG A 128 14.64 10.80 6.42
N VAL A 129 14.17 10.57 5.20
CA VAL A 129 13.02 11.24 4.59
C VAL A 129 12.01 10.15 4.29
N ASP A 130 10.94 10.09 5.09
CA ASP A 130 9.87 9.11 4.86
C ASP A 130 9.11 9.54 3.59
N VAL A 131 9.52 8.98 2.44
CA VAL A 131 8.95 9.30 1.11
C VAL A 131 7.43 9.08 1.10
N ALA A 132 6.95 8.02 1.75
CA ALA A 132 5.53 7.74 1.88
C ALA A 132 4.82 8.87 2.66
N GLU A 133 5.36 9.28 3.80
CA GLU A 133 4.82 10.39 4.58
C GLU A 133 4.91 11.73 3.81
N HIS A 134 5.97 11.95 3.03
CA HIS A 134 6.11 13.14 2.19
C HIS A 134 4.98 13.25 1.15
N PHE A 135 4.73 12.17 0.39
CA PHE A 135 3.63 12.12 -0.57
C PHE A 135 2.27 12.30 0.11
N LYS A 136 2.05 11.61 1.22
CA LYS A 136 0.84 11.75 2.03
C LYS A 136 0.60 13.21 2.43
N GLN A 137 1.61 13.90 2.93
CA GLN A 137 1.51 15.31 3.30
C GLN A 137 1.24 16.22 2.10
N GLN A 138 1.90 15.98 0.95
CA GLN A 138 1.64 16.78 -0.25
C GLN A 138 0.21 16.61 -0.77
N VAL A 139 -0.31 15.38 -0.79
CA VAL A 139 -1.69 15.10 -1.20
C VAL A 139 -2.70 15.72 -0.23
N LEU A 140 -2.47 15.63 1.09
CA LEU A 140 -3.34 16.26 2.08
C LEU A 140 -3.39 17.79 1.91
N ARG A 141 -2.23 18.44 1.77
CA ARG A 141 -2.16 19.88 1.53
C ARG A 141 -2.80 20.27 0.19
N ALA A 142 -2.68 19.42 -0.82
CA ALA A 142 -3.32 19.64 -2.11
C ALA A 142 -4.85 19.53 -2.02
N GLN A 143 -5.38 18.55 -1.29
CA GLN A 143 -6.82 18.41 -1.02
C GLN A 143 -7.35 19.66 -0.31
N GLU A 144 -6.68 20.12 0.75
CA GLU A 144 -7.07 21.34 1.49
C GLU A 144 -7.08 22.57 0.60
N LYS A 145 -6.04 22.75 -0.24
CA LYS A 145 -5.95 23.88 -1.18
C LYS A 145 -6.98 23.79 -2.31
N ALA A 146 -7.30 22.60 -2.79
CA ALA A 146 -8.35 22.40 -3.79
C ALA A 146 -9.75 22.68 -3.21
N LEU A 147 -9.99 22.30 -1.95
CA LEU A 147 -11.25 22.55 -1.22
C LEU A 147 -11.55 24.04 -1.03
N VAL A 148 -10.56 24.83 -0.62
CA VAL A 148 -10.75 26.27 -0.31
C VAL A 148 -11.16 27.10 -1.53
N LEU A 149 -10.81 26.65 -2.74
CA LEU A 149 -11.08 27.39 -3.97
C LEU A 149 -12.50 27.17 -4.51
N GLY A 150 -13.21 26.13 -4.06
CA GLY A 150 -14.62 25.90 -4.35
C GLY A 150 -15.52 26.74 -3.44
N LYS A 151 -15.83 27.98 -3.83
CA LYS A 151 -16.70 28.88 -3.04
C LYS A 151 -18.20 28.50 -3.04
N GLY A 152 -18.61 27.42 -3.70
CA GLY A 152 -19.98 26.91 -3.62
C GLY A 152 -20.13 25.95 -2.43
N GLU A 153 -21.07 26.21 -1.52
CA GLU A 153 -21.32 25.34 -0.35
C GLU A 153 -21.57 23.86 -0.73
N ASP A 154 -22.09 23.64 -1.94
CA ASP A 154 -22.37 22.32 -2.53
C ASP A 154 -21.14 21.57 -3.07
N THR A 155 -20.00 22.24 -3.26
CA THR A 155 -18.77 21.63 -3.81
C THR A 155 -17.90 20.93 -2.74
N LYS A 156 -18.30 21.01 -1.47
CA LYS A 156 -17.55 20.40 -0.36
C LYS A 156 -17.70 18.88 -0.28
N GLU A 157 -18.71 18.30 -0.93
CA GLU A 157 -19.05 16.89 -0.75
C GLU A 157 -18.18 15.93 -1.58
N TYR A 158 -17.65 16.35 -2.73
CA TYR A 158 -16.84 15.48 -3.62
C TYR A 158 -15.36 15.43 -3.27
N LEU A 159 -14.81 16.48 -2.63
CA LEU A 159 -13.43 16.51 -2.12
C LEU A 159 -13.32 15.97 -0.68
N ARG A 160 -14.23 15.06 -0.29
CA ARG A 160 -14.11 14.37 0.99
C ARG A 160 -12.75 13.66 1.08
N LYS A 161 -12.20 13.61 2.28
CA LYS A 161 -10.90 12.99 2.57
C LYS A 161 -10.90 11.55 2.06
N PHE A 162 -10.29 11.31 0.90
CA PHE A 162 -10.09 9.97 0.35
C PHE A 162 -8.81 9.31 0.87
N LEU A 163 -7.97 10.05 1.60
CA LEU A 163 -6.77 9.52 2.21
C LEU A 163 -7.10 8.84 3.56
N PHE A 164 -6.64 7.60 3.75
CA PHE A 164 -6.85 6.85 4.99
C PHE A 164 -5.55 6.27 5.54
N ASP A 165 -5.41 6.34 6.86
CA ASP A 165 -4.18 5.95 7.58
C ASP A 165 -4.29 4.60 8.29
N SER A 166 -5.49 4.28 8.79
CA SER A 166 -5.72 3.04 9.54
C SER A 166 -6.47 2.05 8.69
N PHE A 167 -5.96 0.83 8.62
CA PHE A 167 -6.43 -0.16 7.68
C PHE A 167 -7.17 -1.31 8.36
N THR A 168 -8.49 -1.18 8.45
CA THR A 168 -9.40 -2.32 8.58
C THR A 168 -10.40 -2.27 7.44
N LEU A 169 -10.89 -3.41 6.95
CA LEU A 169 -11.91 -3.42 5.90
C LEU A 169 -13.15 -2.60 6.26
N GLU A 170 -13.60 -2.65 7.53
CA GLU A 170 -14.71 -1.82 8.00
C GLU A 170 -14.43 -0.32 7.86
N ARG A 171 -13.23 0.14 8.27
CA ARG A 171 -12.84 1.55 8.13
C ARG A 171 -12.64 1.96 6.68
N LEU A 172 -12.12 1.06 5.85
CA LEU A 172 -12.02 1.29 4.42
C LEU A 172 -13.42 1.46 3.83
N GLN A 173 -14.35 0.58 4.19
CA GLN A 173 -15.74 0.64 3.77
C GLN A 173 -16.39 1.99 4.12
N ASP A 174 -16.23 2.44 5.37
CA ASP A 174 -16.73 3.74 5.83
C ASP A 174 -16.08 4.90 5.06
N THR A 175 -14.78 4.82 4.83
CA THR A 175 -14.03 5.84 4.07
C THR A 175 -14.57 5.91 2.64
N LEU A 176 -14.68 4.76 1.94
CA LEU A 176 -15.18 4.70 0.58
C LEU A 176 -16.64 5.13 0.48
N LYS A 177 -17.47 4.83 1.49
CA LYS A 177 -18.84 5.34 1.53
C LYS A 177 -18.87 6.87 1.57
N LEU A 178 -18.01 7.47 2.40
CA LEU A 178 -17.90 8.93 2.49
C LEU A 178 -17.36 9.52 1.18
N SER A 179 -16.31 8.94 0.61
CA SER A 179 -15.63 9.45 -0.59
C SER A 179 -16.19 8.92 -1.92
N HIS A 180 -17.41 8.38 -1.92
CA HIS A 180 -18.08 7.85 -3.12
C HIS A 180 -17.28 6.77 -3.89
N GLY A 181 -16.56 5.92 -3.16
CA GLY A 181 -15.77 4.83 -3.70
C GLY A 181 -14.29 5.17 -3.90
N HIS A 182 -13.86 6.37 -3.56
CA HIS A 182 -12.49 6.83 -3.78
C HIS A 182 -11.58 6.61 -2.55
N GLY A 183 -10.43 5.95 -2.67
CA GLY A 183 -9.51 5.75 -1.58
C GLY A 183 -8.05 5.85 -2.00
N LEU A 184 -7.21 6.45 -1.15
CA LEU A 184 -5.76 6.40 -1.24
C LEU A 184 -5.17 6.02 0.12
N ALA A 185 -4.30 5.02 0.12
CA ALA A 185 -3.41 4.75 1.24
C ALA A 185 -1.95 4.88 0.81
N VAL A 186 -1.18 5.58 1.63
CA VAL A 186 0.27 5.72 1.44
C VAL A 186 0.95 5.18 2.70
N TYR A 187 1.68 4.07 2.57
CA TYR A 187 2.26 3.35 3.70
C TYR A 187 3.78 3.24 3.58
N ASN A 188 4.46 3.33 4.71
CA ASN A 188 5.90 3.10 4.85
C ASN A 188 6.26 1.64 5.19
N SER A 189 5.27 0.77 5.23
CA SER A 189 5.47 -0.67 5.42
C SER A 189 4.29 -1.46 4.90
N VAL A 190 4.60 -2.52 4.17
CA VAL A 190 3.61 -3.48 3.68
C VAL A 190 2.87 -4.23 4.79
N ARG A 191 3.44 -4.25 6.01
CA ARG A 191 2.78 -4.80 7.21
C ARG A 191 1.43 -4.14 7.50
N ALA A 192 1.21 -2.90 7.07
CA ALA A 192 -0.08 -2.22 7.20
C ALA A 192 -1.22 -2.98 6.51
N LEU A 193 -0.92 -3.74 5.44
CA LEU A 193 -1.91 -4.51 4.67
C LEU A 193 -2.22 -5.88 5.27
N HIS A 194 -1.25 -6.47 6.01
CA HIS A 194 -1.34 -7.84 6.50
C HIS A 194 -2.63 -8.18 7.28
N PRO A 195 -3.15 -7.34 8.20
CA PRO A 195 -4.35 -7.68 8.96
C PRO A 195 -5.58 -7.99 8.10
N ASN A 196 -5.67 -7.40 6.91
CA ASN A 196 -6.79 -7.56 5.99
C ASN A 196 -6.50 -8.58 4.89
N LEU A 197 -5.38 -9.29 4.97
CA LEU A 197 -5.00 -10.34 4.02
C LEU A 197 -4.91 -11.70 4.72
N ALA A 198 -5.34 -11.77 5.98
CA ALA A 198 -5.28 -12.97 6.79
C ALA A 198 -6.26 -14.05 6.29
N THR A 199 -7.44 -13.65 5.80
CA THR A 199 -8.44 -14.60 5.29
C THR A 199 -8.61 -14.49 3.77
N PRO A 200 -8.93 -15.60 3.06
CA PRO A 200 -9.14 -15.58 1.62
C PRO A 200 -10.29 -14.67 1.18
N GLU A 201 -11.35 -14.57 1.99
CA GLU A 201 -12.50 -13.69 1.73
C GLU A 201 -12.09 -12.21 1.68
N GLN A 202 -11.19 -11.82 2.58
CA GLN A 202 -10.66 -10.46 2.58
C GLN A 202 -9.73 -10.23 1.38
N ALA A 203 -8.90 -11.20 1.02
CA ALA A 203 -8.07 -11.12 -0.18
C ALA A 203 -8.90 -10.94 -1.46
N ASP A 204 -10.03 -11.66 -1.58
CA ASP A 204 -10.98 -11.50 -2.70
C ASP A 204 -11.53 -10.07 -2.83
N VAL A 205 -11.85 -9.43 -1.70
CA VAL A 205 -12.25 -8.02 -1.70
C VAL A 205 -11.15 -7.14 -2.31
N PHE A 206 -9.88 -7.42 -2.02
CA PHE A 206 -8.77 -6.63 -2.57
C PHE A 206 -8.59 -6.84 -4.06
N HIS A 207 -8.74 -8.06 -4.57
CA HIS A 207 -8.73 -8.31 -6.01
C HIS A 207 -9.81 -7.48 -6.71
N ARG A 208 -11.04 -7.47 -6.16
CA ARG A 208 -12.13 -6.63 -6.69
C ARG A 208 -11.82 -5.14 -6.62
N LEU A 209 -11.23 -4.65 -5.52
CA LEU A 209 -10.83 -3.25 -5.39
C LEU A 209 -9.71 -2.88 -6.37
N GLN A 210 -8.76 -3.78 -6.63
CA GLN A 210 -7.69 -3.57 -7.59
C GLN A 210 -8.22 -3.51 -9.03
N GLU A 211 -9.25 -4.31 -9.35
CA GLU A 211 -9.94 -4.26 -10.63
C GLU A 211 -10.84 -3.02 -10.77
N GLY A 212 -11.06 -2.29 -9.67
CA GLY A 212 -12.00 -1.18 -9.60
C GLY A 212 -13.47 -1.60 -9.73
N ASN A 213 -13.75 -2.86 -9.40
CA ASN A 213 -15.08 -3.46 -9.42
C ASN A 213 -15.95 -2.96 -8.26
N ALA A 214 -17.25 -3.21 -8.36
CA ALA A 214 -18.19 -2.86 -7.31
C ALA A 214 -17.92 -3.66 -6.03
N TRP A 215 -18.04 -3.00 -4.88
CA TRP A 215 -17.93 -3.65 -3.58
C TRP A 215 -19.30 -3.71 -2.91
N PHE A 216 -19.77 -4.93 -2.72
CA PHE A 216 -21.00 -5.25 -2.02
C PHE A 216 -20.67 -5.80 -0.65
N THR A 217 -21.28 -5.22 0.38
CA THR A 217 -21.26 -5.76 1.72
C THR A 217 -22.71 -6.01 2.14
N ASP A 218 -23.03 -7.28 2.34
CA ASP A 218 -24.33 -7.71 2.84
C ASP A 218 -24.17 -8.16 4.29
N SER A 219 -24.55 -7.29 5.21
CA SER A 219 -24.66 -7.63 6.62
C SER A 219 -26.14 -7.68 6.98
N ARG A 220 -26.49 -8.49 7.99
CA ARG A 220 -27.89 -8.59 8.48
C ARG A 220 -28.53 -7.24 8.83
N VAL A 221 -27.71 -6.23 9.12
CA VAL A 221 -28.13 -4.91 9.61
C VAL A 221 -28.03 -3.83 8.53
N SER A 222 -27.17 -4.02 7.53
CA SER A 222 -26.92 -3.02 6.48
C SER A 222 -26.46 -3.67 5.20
N ARG A 223 -27.13 -3.30 4.10
CA ARG A 223 -26.68 -3.59 2.75
C ARG A 223 -26.06 -2.33 2.17
N MET A 224 -24.78 -2.41 1.82
CA MET A 224 -24.06 -1.32 1.19
C MET A 224 -23.53 -1.77 -0.16
N THR A 225 -23.76 -0.94 -1.17
CA THR A 225 -23.27 -1.15 -2.53
C THR A 225 -22.46 0.06 -2.96
N LEU A 226 -21.17 -0.13 -3.18
CA LEU A 226 -20.30 0.83 -3.86
C LEU A 226 -20.16 0.38 -5.31
N THR A 227 -20.81 1.07 -6.23
CA THR A 227 -20.86 0.67 -7.65
C THR A 227 -19.55 0.90 -8.39
N LYS A 228 -18.78 1.92 -7.99
CA LYS A 228 -17.44 2.22 -8.51
C LYS A 228 -16.50 2.32 -7.33
N THR A 229 -15.39 1.58 -7.36
CA THR A 229 -14.32 1.71 -6.36
C THR A 229 -13.01 2.07 -7.04
N ARG A 230 -12.30 3.05 -6.50
CA ARG A 230 -10.94 3.44 -6.92
C ARG A 230 -10.08 3.53 -5.68
N VAL A 231 -9.55 2.39 -5.28
CA VAL A 231 -8.66 2.32 -4.11
C VAL A 231 -7.25 2.16 -4.61
N ASN A 232 -6.37 3.05 -4.19
CA ASN A 232 -4.96 3.04 -4.58
C ASN A 232 -4.08 2.83 -3.34
N PHE A 233 -3.01 2.04 -3.50
CA PHE A 233 -2.02 1.80 -2.46
C PHE A 233 -0.62 2.16 -2.96
N ALA A 234 -0.01 3.16 -2.36
CA ALA A 234 1.41 3.48 -2.55
C ALA A 234 2.17 2.97 -1.33
N VAL A 235 2.90 1.88 -1.47
CA VAL A 235 3.62 1.26 -0.36
C VAL A 235 5.11 1.38 -0.59
N VAL A 236 5.82 2.03 0.33
CA VAL A 236 7.27 1.99 0.42
C VAL A 236 7.61 1.04 1.55
N SER A 237 8.48 0.06 1.36
CA SER A 237 8.76 -0.95 2.38
C SER A 237 10.21 -1.40 2.34
N THR A 238 10.68 -1.88 3.48
CA THR A 238 12.01 -2.51 3.55
C THR A 238 11.97 -3.93 3.00
N PRO A 239 13.04 -4.43 2.34
CA PRO A 239 13.12 -5.82 1.89
C PRO A 239 12.82 -6.82 3.02
N SER A 240 13.30 -6.57 4.23
CA SER A 240 13.05 -7.46 5.39
C SER A 240 11.60 -7.46 5.85
N ALA A 241 10.89 -6.33 5.76
CA ALA A 241 9.46 -6.27 6.07
C ALA A 241 8.65 -6.99 4.99
N ALA A 242 8.93 -6.73 3.72
CA ALA A 242 8.29 -7.43 2.61
C ALA A 242 8.51 -8.94 2.66
N HIS A 243 9.74 -9.39 2.93
CA HIS A 243 10.06 -10.80 3.10
C HIS A 243 9.22 -11.49 4.18
N ARG A 244 8.99 -10.80 5.31
CA ARG A 244 8.17 -11.32 6.41
C ARG A 244 6.72 -11.51 5.98
N GLU A 245 6.15 -10.53 5.29
CA GLU A 245 4.74 -10.58 4.86
C GLU A 245 4.52 -11.53 3.68
N LEU A 246 5.49 -11.70 2.77
CA LEU A 246 5.45 -12.68 1.67
C LEU A 246 5.33 -14.14 2.14
N GLY A 247 5.62 -14.43 3.41
CA GLY A 247 5.38 -15.75 4.01
C GLY A 247 3.91 -16.04 4.30
N SER A 248 3.02 -15.04 4.19
CA SER A 248 1.59 -15.18 4.46
C SER A 248 0.87 -15.81 3.25
N PRO A 249 -0.04 -16.80 3.46
CA PRO A 249 -0.59 -17.63 2.40
C PRO A 249 -1.37 -16.87 1.31
N ASN A 250 -1.89 -15.67 1.60
CA ASN A 250 -2.62 -14.86 0.61
C ASN A 250 -1.82 -13.64 0.14
N PHE A 251 -0.80 -13.23 0.90
CA PHE A 251 -0.04 -12.03 0.57
C PHE A 251 0.80 -12.25 -0.68
N ASP A 252 1.37 -13.45 -0.85
CA ASP A 252 2.17 -13.79 -2.03
C ASP A 252 1.37 -13.63 -3.33
N GLU A 253 0.17 -14.21 -3.39
CA GLU A 253 -0.70 -14.11 -4.58
C GLU A 253 -1.09 -12.67 -4.91
N LEU A 254 -1.50 -11.91 -3.90
CA LEU A 254 -1.89 -10.51 -4.06
C LEU A 254 -0.69 -9.62 -4.41
N PHE A 255 0.48 -9.86 -3.83
CA PHE A 255 1.71 -9.21 -4.24
C PHE A 255 2.02 -9.46 -5.72
N HIS A 256 1.77 -10.67 -6.23
CA HIS A 256 2.02 -11.00 -7.64
C HIS A 256 1.03 -10.38 -8.61
N GLN A 257 -0.24 -10.39 -8.26
CA GLN A 257 -1.32 -10.00 -9.17
C GLN A 257 -1.64 -8.51 -9.07
N CYS A 258 -1.53 -7.94 -7.87
CA CYS A 258 -2.07 -6.64 -7.55
C CYS A 258 -1.03 -5.55 -7.33
N PHE A 259 0.28 -5.81 -7.34
CA PHE A 259 1.29 -4.75 -7.14
C PHE A 259 2.26 -4.61 -8.31
N LEU A 260 2.50 -3.37 -8.72
CA LEU A 260 3.68 -2.99 -9.49
C LEU A 260 4.86 -2.83 -8.52
N VAL A 261 5.78 -3.78 -8.57
CA VAL A 261 6.91 -3.86 -7.65
C VAL A 261 8.18 -3.30 -8.28
N THR A 262 8.89 -2.43 -7.56
CA THR A 262 10.26 -2.04 -7.91
C THR A 262 11.19 -2.22 -6.72
N CYS A 263 12.45 -2.56 -7.00
CA CYS A 263 13.52 -2.51 -6.03
C CYS A 263 14.35 -1.26 -6.29
N ALA A 264 14.43 -0.39 -5.29
CA ALA A 264 15.18 0.85 -5.34
C ALA A 264 16.51 0.70 -4.60
N GLU A 265 17.59 1.13 -5.25
CA GLU A 265 18.91 1.26 -4.66
C GLU A 265 18.96 2.34 -3.59
N GLU A 266 19.92 2.18 -2.70
CA GLU A 266 20.24 3.17 -1.68
C GLU A 266 21.04 4.31 -2.32
N VAL A 267 20.54 5.54 -2.17
CA VAL A 267 21.26 6.73 -2.61
C VAL A 267 21.92 7.37 -1.39
N HIS A 268 23.24 7.45 -1.40
CA HIS A 268 23.99 8.14 -0.37
C HIS A 268 24.12 9.63 -0.72
N VAL A 269 23.13 10.42 -0.30
CA VAL A 269 23.15 11.87 -0.49
C VAL A 269 23.83 12.53 0.70
N LYS A 270 24.80 13.43 0.45
CA LYS A 270 25.41 14.24 1.51
C LYS A 270 24.37 15.21 2.04
N PHE A 271 24.40 15.50 3.34
CA PHE A 271 23.42 16.42 3.95
C PHE A 271 23.35 17.78 3.24
N ALA A 272 24.48 18.32 2.80
CA ALA A 272 24.55 19.59 2.04
C ALA A 272 23.91 19.53 0.64
N GLN A 273 23.65 18.34 0.10
CA GLN A 273 22.98 18.12 -1.19
C GLN A 273 21.47 17.89 -1.03
N ILE A 274 20.99 17.61 0.19
CA ILE A 274 19.56 17.57 0.49
C ILE A 274 19.12 19.04 0.46
N GLY A 275 18.48 19.42 -0.63
CA GLY A 275 18.06 20.80 -0.87
C GLY A 275 17.15 21.28 0.27
N THR A 276 17.43 22.48 0.78
CA THR A 276 16.44 23.26 1.54
C THR A 276 15.42 23.92 0.61
N ASP A 277 15.56 23.73 -0.70
CA ASP A 277 14.73 24.31 -1.73
C ASP A 277 13.31 23.78 -1.59
N THR A 278 12.39 24.68 -1.29
CA THR A 278 10.96 24.37 -1.19
C THR A 278 10.32 24.22 -2.58
N GLU A 279 11.00 24.66 -3.64
CA GLU A 279 10.46 24.69 -5.01
C GLU A 279 9.97 23.31 -5.50
N PRO A 280 10.73 22.20 -5.41
CA PRO A 280 10.25 20.90 -5.89
C PRO A 280 9.03 20.42 -5.09
N GLN A 281 8.99 20.74 -3.80
CA GLN A 281 7.87 20.40 -2.91
C GLN A 281 6.61 21.21 -3.25
N GLU A 282 6.76 22.51 -3.48
CA GLU A 282 5.67 23.39 -3.91
C GLU A 282 5.12 22.97 -5.27
N LYS A 283 6.01 22.63 -6.21
CA LYS A 283 5.64 22.13 -7.53
C LYS A 283 4.92 20.78 -7.46
N LEU A 284 5.35 19.86 -6.60
CA LEU A 284 4.65 18.60 -6.36
C LEU A 284 3.24 18.83 -5.79
N GLN A 285 3.09 19.75 -4.84
CA GLN A 285 1.77 20.14 -4.34
C GLN A 285 0.91 20.75 -5.45
N GLU A 286 1.47 21.61 -6.29
CA GLU A 286 0.78 22.23 -7.42
C GLU A 286 0.30 21.20 -8.45
N VAL A 287 1.10 20.17 -8.72
CA VAL A 287 0.71 19.01 -9.56
C VAL A 287 -0.53 18.35 -9.00
N PHE A 288 -0.55 17.98 -7.72
CA PHE A 288 -1.73 17.32 -7.12
C PHE A 288 -2.95 18.24 -7.06
N VAL A 289 -2.79 19.53 -6.76
CA VAL A 289 -3.90 20.50 -6.81
C VAL A 289 -4.48 20.58 -8.22
N SER A 290 -3.61 20.58 -9.23
CA SER A 290 -4.02 20.66 -10.63
C SER A 290 -4.75 19.40 -11.09
N LEU A 291 -4.25 18.22 -10.72
CA LEU A 291 -4.91 16.95 -10.99
C LEU A 291 -6.30 16.89 -10.35
N LEU A 292 -6.40 17.25 -9.08
CA LEU A 292 -7.67 17.28 -8.33
C LEU A 292 -8.66 18.26 -8.96
N LYS A 293 -8.21 19.46 -9.36
CA LYS A 293 -9.08 20.45 -10.01
C LYS A 293 -9.57 19.99 -11.38
N LEU A 294 -8.67 19.40 -12.18
CA LEU A 294 -9.01 18.91 -13.51
C LEU A 294 -10.09 17.82 -13.45
N HIS A 295 -10.06 16.98 -12.42
CA HIS A 295 -10.98 15.84 -12.26
C HIS A 295 -12.09 16.07 -11.22
N ALA A 296 -12.16 17.27 -10.63
CA ALA A 296 -13.16 17.58 -9.63
C ALA A 296 -14.58 17.52 -10.18
N GLY A 297 -14.77 17.71 -11.49
CA GLY A 297 -16.05 17.65 -12.21
C GLY A 297 -17.13 18.52 -11.58
N GLY A 298 -17.49 19.64 -12.21
CA GLY A 298 -18.67 20.39 -11.77
C GLY A 298 -19.92 19.49 -11.73
N LYS A 299 -20.87 19.73 -10.81
CA LYS A 299 -22.18 19.03 -10.83
C LYS A 299 -22.78 19.17 -12.25
N GLY A 300 -22.83 18.07 -13.00
CA GLY A 300 -23.38 18.04 -14.36
C GLY A 300 -22.34 18.00 -15.50
N GLU A 301 -21.04 18.10 -15.21
CA GLU A 301 -20.01 17.83 -16.22
C GLU A 301 -19.89 16.33 -16.48
N ALA A 302 -19.72 15.98 -17.76
CA ALA A 302 -19.51 14.59 -18.15
C ALA A 302 -18.19 14.07 -17.57
N PRO A 303 -18.13 12.79 -17.15
CA PRO A 303 -16.89 12.19 -16.68
C PRO A 303 -15.80 12.28 -17.76
N LEU A 304 -14.57 12.60 -17.36
CA LEU A 304 -13.42 12.61 -18.27
C LEU A 304 -13.07 11.18 -18.69
N VAL A 305 -13.32 10.86 -19.96
CA VAL A 305 -12.98 9.58 -20.56
C VAL A 305 -11.79 9.77 -21.48
N TYR A 306 -10.70 9.09 -21.16
CA TYR A 306 -9.48 9.09 -21.96
C TYR A 306 -9.55 7.99 -23.01
N ARG A 307 -9.00 8.25 -24.19
CA ARG A 307 -9.01 7.31 -25.32
C ARG A 307 -7.62 7.18 -25.89
N LEU A 308 -7.29 6.01 -26.39
CA LEU A 308 -6.08 5.84 -27.18
C LEU A 308 -6.29 6.44 -28.57
N GLY A 309 -5.31 7.24 -29.01
CA GLY A 309 -5.21 7.64 -30.42
C GLY A 309 -4.98 6.45 -31.34
N GLU A 310 -5.11 6.66 -32.65
CA GLU A 310 -5.01 5.57 -33.64
C GLU A 310 -3.64 4.86 -33.55
N GLU A 311 -2.55 5.62 -33.62
CA GLU A 311 -1.18 5.11 -33.48
C GLU A 311 -0.97 4.42 -32.11
N ALA A 312 -1.58 4.95 -31.05
CA ALA A 312 -1.48 4.39 -29.72
C ALA A 312 -2.18 3.02 -29.60
N ARG A 313 -3.28 2.80 -30.34
CA ARG A 313 -3.96 1.50 -30.41
C ARG A 313 -3.13 0.48 -31.18
N GLU A 314 -2.52 0.86 -32.29
CA GLU A 314 -1.59 -0.01 -33.02
C GLU A 314 -0.41 -0.42 -32.12
N LYS A 315 0.14 0.54 -31.39
CA LYS A 315 1.20 0.28 -30.41
C LYS A 315 0.74 -0.64 -29.29
N LEU A 316 -0.47 -0.43 -28.75
CA LEU A 316 -1.05 -1.31 -27.74
C LEU A 316 -1.19 -2.75 -28.27
N ALA A 317 -1.67 -2.93 -29.50
CA ALA A 317 -1.80 -4.24 -30.13
C ALA A 317 -0.44 -4.94 -30.26
N GLN A 318 0.59 -4.21 -30.72
CA GLN A 318 1.97 -4.71 -30.76
C GLN A 318 2.44 -5.18 -29.37
N VAL A 319 2.23 -4.37 -28.33
CA VAL A 319 2.66 -4.71 -26.96
C VAL A 319 1.87 -5.90 -26.40
N HIS A 320 0.57 -5.99 -26.69
CA HIS A 320 -0.25 -7.13 -26.30
C HIS A 320 0.27 -8.45 -26.90
N ASP A 321 0.62 -8.44 -28.18
CA ASP A 321 1.13 -9.63 -28.86
C ASP A 321 2.51 -10.03 -28.30
N GLU A 322 3.39 -9.05 -28.06
CA GLU A 322 4.67 -9.28 -27.38
C GLU A 322 4.50 -9.90 -25.98
N LEU A 323 3.55 -9.39 -25.18
CA LEU A 323 3.26 -9.92 -23.84
C LEU A 323 2.69 -11.35 -23.93
N THR A 324 1.83 -11.60 -24.91
CA THR A 324 1.24 -12.92 -25.17
C THR A 324 2.30 -13.94 -25.56
N ASP A 325 3.22 -13.57 -26.46
CA ASP A 325 4.30 -14.46 -26.88
C ASP A 325 5.31 -14.71 -25.75
N LYS A 326 5.64 -13.69 -24.96
CA LYS A 326 6.44 -13.87 -23.73
C LYS A 326 5.74 -14.79 -22.72
N ALA A 327 4.43 -14.69 -22.58
CA ALA A 327 3.64 -15.58 -21.73
C ALA A 327 3.69 -17.03 -22.22
N ARG A 328 3.60 -17.26 -23.54
CA ARG A 328 3.73 -18.60 -24.16
C ARG A 328 5.13 -19.17 -24.00
N GLN A 329 6.17 -18.36 -24.20
CA GLN A 329 7.57 -18.77 -24.09
C GLN A 329 7.96 -19.09 -22.65
N MET A 330 7.38 -18.40 -21.66
CA MET A 330 7.51 -18.80 -20.27
C MET A 330 6.71 -20.09 -20.02
N ALA A 331 7.34 -21.23 -20.22
CA ALA A 331 6.86 -22.58 -19.89
C ALA A 331 6.66 -22.81 -18.36
N ARG A 332 6.40 -21.75 -17.60
CA ARG A 332 6.20 -21.76 -16.16
C ARG A 332 4.71 -21.76 -15.86
N LYS A 333 4.32 -22.56 -14.88
CA LYS A 333 2.94 -22.62 -14.33
C LYS A 333 2.38 -21.26 -13.88
N ASN A 334 3.23 -20.23 -13.75
CA ASN A 334 2.85 -18.92 -13.22
C ASN A 334 2.69 -17.83 -14.29
N ALA A 335 2.96 -18.11 -15.58
CA ALA A 335 2.85 -17.11 -16.63
C ALA A 335 1.45 -16.43 -16.68
N PRO A 336 0.31 -17.17 -16.57
CA PRO A 336 -1.01 -16.54 -16.61
C PRO A 336 -1.19 -15.47 -15.52
N HIS A 337 -0.74 -15.72 -14.29
CA HIS A 337 -0.88 -14.77 -13.17
C HIS A 337 -0.05 -13.49 -13.35
N VAL A 338 1.04 -13.57 -14.11
CA VAL A 338 1.94 -12.43 -14.35
C VAL A 338 1.40 -11.54 -15.47
N PHE A 339 0.86 -12.16 -16.53
CA PHE A 339 0.47 -11.49 -17.75
C PHE A 339 -1.01 -11.12 -17.82
N ALA A 340 -1.90 -11.86 -17.15
CA ALA A 340 -3.33 -11.54 -17.14
C ALA A 340 -3.62 -10.09 -16.70
N PRO A 341 -3.03 -9.56 -15.60
CA PRO A 341 -3.26 -8.17 -15.22
C PRO A 341 -2.36 -7.18 -15.98
N ALA A 342 -1.38 -7.65 -16.78
CA ALA A 342 -0.36 -6.79 -17.37
C ALA A 342 -0.95 -5.78 -18.35
N LEU A 343 -1.92 -6.19 -19.17
CA LEU A 343 -2.56 -5.27 -20.13
C LEU A 343 -3.40 -4.20 -19.42
N ALA A 344 -4.12 -4.57 -18.35
CA ALA A 344 -4.83 -3.59 -17.52
C ALA A 344 -3.83 -2.59 -16.92
N TYR A 345 -2.71 -3.05 -16.34
CA TYR A 345 -1.67 -2.16 -15.84
C TYR A 345 -1.08 -1.25 -16.91
N LEU A 346 -0.87 -1.75 -18.13
CA LEU A 346 -0.36 -0.95 -19.23
C LEU A 346 -1.25 0.26 -19.51
N LEU A 347 -2.57 0.02 -19.61
CA LEU A 347 -3.56 1.09 -19.83
C LEU A 347 -3.61 2.08 -18.67
N ARG A 348 -3.57 1.58 -17.42
CA ARG A 348 -3.62 2.43 -16.21
C ARG A 348 -2.35 3.26 -16.04
N LEU A 349 -1.19 2.70 -16.37
CA LEU A 349 0.10 3.41 -16.41
C LEU A 349 0.10 4.47 -17.51
N ALA A 350 -0.35 4.12 -18.71
CA ALA A 350 -0.43 5.07 -19.83
C ALA A 350 -1.34 6.25 -19.48
N LEU A 351 -2.52 5.99 -18.89
CA LEU A 351 -3.41 7.03 -18.38
C LEU A 351 -2.71 7.94 -17.35
N SER A 352 -2.05 7.34 -16.35
CA SER A 352 -1.43 8.11 -15.28
C SER A 352 -0.24 8.94 -15.75
N LEU A 353 0.57 8.40 -16.66
CA LEU A 353 1.69 9.12 -17.30
C LEU A 353 1.17 10.26 -18.18
N HIS A 354 0.18 10.00 -19.02
CA HIS A 354 -0.42 10.99 -19.93
C HIS A 354 -0.92 12.22 -19.16
N VAL A 355 -1.72 11.99 -18.12
CA VAL A 355 -2.31 13.08 -17.34
C VAL A 355 -1.23 13.81 -16.52
N LEU A 356 -0.26 13.10 -15.96
CA LEU A 356 0.85 13.72 -15.22
C LEU A 356 1.69 14.63 -16.13
N ASP A 357 1.99 14.17 -17.36
CA ASP A 357 2.75 14.92 -18.35
C ASP A 357 2.01 16.21 -18.75
N ALA A 358 0.74 16.08 -19.14
CA ALA A 358 -0.10 17.22 -19.52
C ALA A 358 -0.24 18.26 -18.39
N VAL A 359 -0.35 17.82 -17.13
CA VAL A 359 -0.40 18.74 -15.97
C VAL A 359 0.93 19.43 -15.74
N LEU A 360 2.06 18.71 -15.82
CA LEU A 360 3.38 19.31 -15.65
C LEU A 360 3.71 20.31 -16.77
N GLU A 361 3.36 19.99 -18.02
CA GLU A 361 3.47 20.93 -19.14
C GLU A 361 2.64 22.18 -18.88
N ALA A 362 1.38 22.04 -18.46
CA ALA A 362 0.54 23.19 -18.15
C ALA A 362 1.11 24.06 -17.04
N ILE A 363 1.67 23.47 -15.98
CA ILE A 363 2.34 24.20 -14.90
C ILE A 363 3.57 24.94 -15.44
N ASN A 364 4.44 24.24 -16.17
CA ASN A 364 5.68 24.81 -16.72
C ASN A 364 5.42 25.96 -17.70
N PHE A 365 4.42 25.81 -18.57
CA PHE A 365 4.05 26.81 -19.56
C PHE A 365 2.96 27.78 -19.07
N LYS A 366 2.53 27.68 -17.81
CA LYS A 366 1.47 28.50 -17.19
C LYS A 366 0.17 28.49 -18.01
N VAL A 367 -0.16 27.35 -18.62
CA VAL A 367 -1.38 27.15 -19.39
C VAL A 367 -2.53 26.89 -18.42
N PRO A 368 -3.69 27.58 -18.57
CA PRO A 368 -4.86 27.30 -17.74
C PRO A 368 -5.34 25.86 -17.88
N LEU A 369 -5.61 25.18 -16.76
CA LEU A 369 -6.08 23.78 -16.73
C LEU A 369 -7.37 23.55 -17.53
N SER A 370 -8.21 24.58 -17.70
CA SER A 370 -9.43 24.47 -18.52
C SER A 370 -9.14 24.12 -19.98
N ARG A 371 -7.95 24.48 -20.49
CA ARG A 371 -7.51 24.15 -21.85
C ARG A 371 -6.97 22.73 -21.98
N LEU A 372 -6.69 22.04 -20.87
CA LEU A 372 -6.24 20.65 -20.90
C LEU A 372 -7.35 19.64 -21.19
N THR A 373 -8.63 20.06 -21.15
CA THR A 373 -9.77 19.21 -21.48
C THR A 373 -9.75 18.65 -22.90
N TRP A 374 -8.88 19.19 -23.76
CA TRP A 374 -8.65 18.70 -25.14
C TRP A 374 -7.66 17.52 -25.21
N SER A 375 -6.88 17.26 -24.15
CA SER A 375 -5.88 16.19 -24.13
C SER A 375 -6.44 14.91 -23.50
N THR A 376 -7.58 14.43 -23.98
CA THR A 376 -8.11 13.11 -23.58
C THR A 376 -7.55 11.97 -24.43
N GLU A 377 -6.84 12.29 -25.51
CA GLU A 377 -6.21 11.33 -26.40
C GLU A 377 -4.80 10.98 -25.91
N ILE A 378 -4.58 9.72 -25.55
CA ILE A 378 -3.29 9.18 -25.11
C ILE A 378 -2.44 8.86 -26.34
N SER A 379 -1.22 9.39 -26.37
CA SER A 379 -0.28 9.23 -27.48
C SER A 379 0.37 7.84 -27.53
N ALA A 380 0.92 7.47 -28.69
CA ALA A 380 1.67 6.23 -28.87
C ALA A 380 2.95 6.20 -28.01
N ASP A 381 3.62 7.34 -27.87
CA ASP A 381 4.82 7.49 -27.05
C ASP A 381 4.51 7.20 -25.57
N THR A 382 3.39 7.69 -25.04
CA THR A 382 2.98 7.41 -23.67
C THR A 382 2.67 5.93 -23.45
N VAL A 383 2.04 5.25 -24.42
CA VAL A 383 1.81 3.79 -24.37
C VAL A 383 3.16 3.05 -24.36
N TRP A 384 4.13 3.50 -25.14
CA TRP A 384 5.47 2.91 -25.17
C TRP A 384 6.23 3.10 -23.85
N GLN A 385 6.19 4.31 -23.29
CA GLN A 385 6.75 4.62 -21.96
C GLN A 385 6.14 3.73 -20.86
N ALA A 386 4.80 3.56 -20.88
CA ALA A 386 4.10 2.66 -19.98
C ALA A 386 4.55 1.20 -20.15
N ARG A 387 4.81 0.75 -21.38
CA ARG A 387 5.36 -0.59 -21.68
C ARG A 387 6.76 -0.78 -21.12
N GLU A 388 7.64 0.21 -21.22
CA GLU A 388 8.99 0.15 -20.63
C GLU A 388 8.92 0.02 -19.11
N LEU A 389 8.07 0.83 -18.46
CA LEU A 389 7.88 0.78 -17.01
C LEU A 389 7.30 -0.56 -16.54
N LEU A 390 6.29 -1.07 -17.26
CA LEU A 390 5.69 -2.38 -16.97
C LEU A 390 6.69 -3.52 -17.18
N SER A 391 7.50 -3.46 -18.24
CA SER A 391 8.54 -4.45 -18.52
C SER A 391 9.59 -4.48 -17.41
N HIS A 392 10.00 -3.31 -16.91
CA HIS A 392 10.87 -3.22 -15.74
C HIS A 392 10.25 -3.88 -14.50
N ALA A 393 8.99 -3.56 -14.18
CA ALA A 393 8.28 -4.15 -13.04
C ALA A 393 8.12 -5.68 -13.16
N ILE A 394 7.84 -6.20 -14.36
CA ILE A 394 7.79 -7.64 -14.64
C ILE A 394 9.15 -8.29 -14.39
N ALA A 395 10.24 -7.68 -14.87
CA ALA A 395 11.59 -8.20 -14.70
C ALA A 395 12.05 -8.20 -13.23
N GLN A 396 11.75 -7.12 -12.48
CA GLN A 396 11.97 -7.02 -11.03
C GLN A 396 11.25 -8.16 -10.29
N ARG A 397 9.95 -8.33 -10.57
CA ARG A 397 9.13 -9.40 -10.00
C ARG A 397 9.67 -10.79 -10.33
N HIS A 398 10.10 -11.02 -11.57
CA HIS A 398 10.71 -12.29 -11.97
C HIS A 398 11.99 -12.60 -11.17
N CYS A 399 12.84 -11.60 -10.94
CA CYS A 399 14.04 -11.75 -10.12
C CYS A 399 13.69 -12.11 -8.66
N LEU A 400 12.67 -11.48 -8.08
CA LEU A 400 12.18 -11.78 -6.72
C LEU A 400 11.57 -13.19 -6.60
N MET A 401 11.04 -13.72 -7.70
CA MET A 401 10.29 -14.99 -7.75
C MET A 401 11.02 -16.14 -8.42
N GLU A 402 12.30 -15.98 -8.74
CA GLU A 402 13.11 -17.05 -9.29
C GLU A 402 13.04 -18.31 -8.40
N PRO A 403 12.67 -19.50 -8.92
CA PRO A 403 12.62 -20.72 -8.12
C PRO A 403 13.96 -20.95 -7.42
N THR A 404 13.93 -21.37 -6.15
CA THR A 404 15.16 -21.82 -5.49
C THR A 404 15.66 -23.07 -6.20
N GLY A 405 16.69 -22.93 -7.04
CA GLY A 405 17.34 -24.03 -7.75
C GLY A 405 18.15 -24.95 -6.83
N PHE A 406 17.64 -25.26 -5.64
CA PHE A 406 18.25 -26.23 -4.73
C PHE A 406 17.89 -27.65 -5.19
N GLU A 407 18.19 -27.96 -6.45
CA GLU A 407 18.23 -29.33 -6.93
C GLU A 407 19.59 -29.92 -6.54
N GLY A 408 19.59 -30.56 -5.38
CA GLY A 408 20.31 -31.80 -5.10
C GLY A 408 21.64 -32.07 -5.83
N ALA A 409 22.64 -31.20 -5.69
CA ALA A 409 24.04 -31.60 -5.90
C ALA A 409 24.56 -32.58 -4.83
N SER A 410 23.66 -33.29 -4.13
CA SER A 410 23.94 -34.33 -3.15
C SER A 410 23.65 -35.75 -3.67
N SER A 411 23.42 -35.95 -4.97
CA SER A 411 23.76 -37.25 -5.57
C SER A 411 25.27 -37.27 -5.80
N SER A 412 25.99 -37.56 -4.72
CA SER A 412 27.26 -38.26 -4.81
C SER A 412 27.03 -39.56 -5.59
N GLN A 413 27.05 -39.47 -6.92
CA GLN A 413 27.30 -40.60 -7.78
C GLN A 413 28.71 -41.04 -7.42
N LYS A 414 28.76 -42.12 -6.63
CA LYS A 414 29.94 -42.91 -6.34
C LYS A 414 30.55 -43.25 -7.70
N GLN A 415 31.52 -42.46 -8.17
CA GLN A 415 32.31 -42.81 -9.33
C GLN A 415 33.02 -44.10 -8.96
N GLY A 416 32.57 -45.21 -9.58
CA GLY A 416 33.35 -46.42 -9.63
C GLY A 416 34.69 -46.13 -10.31
N PRO A 417 35.74 -46.92 -10.01
CA PRO A 417 37.05 -46.73 -10.60
C PRO A 417 36.96 -46.78 -12.14
N PRO A 418 37.76 -45.96 -12.85
CA PRO A 418 37.72 -45.92 -14.31
C PRO A 418 38.11 -47.29 -14.89
N PRO A 419 37.51 -47.71 -16.03
CA PRO A 419 37.93 -48.92 -16.71
C PRO A 419 39.36 -48.75 -17.22
N VAL A 420 40.20 -49.73 -16.91
CA VAL A 420 41.56 -49.87 -17.44
C VAL A 420 41.45 -50.06 -18.95
N HIS A 421 41.74 -49.01 -19.72
CA HIS A 421 41.95 -49.14 -21.15
C HIS A 421 43.33 -49.74 -21.38
N SER A 422 43.34 -50.94 -21.95
CA SER A 422 44.52 -51.63 -22.48
C SER A 422 45.19 -50.78 -23.56
N LEU A 423 46.48 -50.53 -23.39
CA LEU A 423 47.39 -50.03 -24.41
C LEU A 423 47.31 -50.94 -25.65
N VAL A 424 47.04 -50.35 -26.81
CA VAL A 424 47.45 -50.90 -28.10
C VAL A 424 48.48 -49.94 -28.68
N GLU A 425 49.63 -50.52 -28.95
CA GLU A 425 50.90 -49.97 -29.39
C GLU A 425 50.89 -49.86 -30.93
N GLY A 426 51.36 -48.74 -31.49
CA GLY A 426 51.56 -48.68 -32.95
C GLY A 426 51.69 -47.29 -33.60
N GLN A 427 52.94 -46.78 -33.63
CA GLN A 427 53.59 -46.19 -34.81
C GLN A 427 53.33 -44.70 -35.23
N PRO A 428 54.22 -44.06 -36.06
CA PRO A 428 55.19 -43.09 -35.53
C PRO A 428 55.33 -41.74 -36.29
N LEU A 429 55.95 -40.77 -35.59
CA LEU A 429 56.89 -39.70 -35.98
C LEU A 429 56.69 -38.74 -37.19
N SER A 430 57.21 -37.51 -36.95
CA SER A 430 57.75 -36.47 -37.85
C SER A 430 56.75 -35.35 -38.23
N THR A 431 57.02 -34.04 -38.15
CA THR A 431 58.22 -33.17 -38.32
C THR A 431 58.01 -31.76 -37.68
N PRO A 432 59.04 -30.87 -37.65
CA PRO A 432 59.07 -29.65 -36.79
C PRO A 432 59.09 -28.26 -37.51
N SER A 433 58.77 -27.20 -36.73
CA SER A 433 59.24 -25.77 -36.79
C SER A 433 58.79 -24.82 -37.94
N PRO A 434 59.04 -23.47 -37.92
CA PRO A 434 59.30 -22.49 -36.82
C PRO A 434 58.68 -21.05 -37.00
N HIS A 435 58.92 -20.16 -36.00
CA HIS A 435 58.96 -18.66 -36.00
C HIS A 435 57.61 -17.89 -36.08
N ARG A 436 57.36 -16.72 -35.44
CA ARG A 436 58.22 -15.52 -35.23
C ARG A 436 57.60 -14.51 -34.22
N THR A 437 58.45 -13.99 -33.33
CA THR A 437 58.58 -12.61 -32.76
C THR A 437 57.53 -11.91 -31.86
N PRO A 438 58.01 -11.00 -30.96
CA PRO A 438 57.27 -10.45 -29.83
C PRO A 438 56.87 -8.96 -29.99
N SER A 439 55.95 -8.48 -29.17
CA SER A 439 55.77 -7.05 -28.90
C SER A 439 55.73 -6.76 -27.40
N VAL A 440 56.31 -5.61 -27.07
CA VAL A 440 56.80 -5.17 -25.76
C VAL A 440 55.98 -3.95 -25.32
N THR A 441 56.00 -3.67 -24.01
CA THR A 441 55.64 -2.43 -23.26
C THR A 441 54.25 -2.39 -22.59
N PRO A 442 54.04 -1.56 -21.54
CA PRO A 442 54.74 -1.63 -20.24
C PRO A 442 53.81 -1.45 -18.99
N ARG A 443 54.23 -2.01 -17.85
CA ARG A 443 54.38 -1.38 -16.50
C ARG A 443 53.42 -0.21 -16.14
N SER A 444 52.68 -0.15 -15.02
CA SER A 444 53.09 -0.29 -13.60
C SER A 444 51.86 -0.16 -12.63
N PRO A 445 51.98 0.04 -11.28
CA PRO A 445 51.32 -0.84 -10.30
C PRO A 445 50.40 -0.10 -9.30
N ALA A 446 49.62 -0.82 -8.47
CA ALA A 446 49.18 -0.29 -7.16
C ALA A 446 48.49 -1.36 -6.27
N THR A 447 49.22 -1.75 -5.22
CA THR A 447 48.76 -1.89 -3.82
C THR A 447 47.43 -2.60 -3.52
N GLN A 448 47.55 -3.86 -3.10
CA GLN A 448 46.60 -4.53 -2.22
C GLN A 448 47.06 -4.43 -0.77
N PHE A 449 46.24 -3.83 0.10
CA PHE A 449 46.24 -4.08 1.54
C PHE A 449 44.83 -3.86 2.08
N SER A 450 44.22 -4.92 2.62
CA SER A 450 43.12 -4.81 3.60
C SER A 450 43.04 -6.12 4.39
N PRO A 451 43.10 -6.07 5.74
CA PRO A 451 43.06 -7.27 6.56
C PRO A 451 41.62 -7.74 6.80
N ARG A 452 41.44 -9.06 6.75
CA ARG A 452 40.23 -9.76 7.22
C ARG A 452 40.23 -9.77 8.75
N PHE A 453 39.17 -9.25 9.36
CA PHE A 453 38.81 -9.58 10.74
C PHE A 453 37.51 -10.38 10.74
N SER A 454 37.63 -11.63 11.14
CA SER A 454 36.55 -12.59 11.36
C SER A 454 36.27 -12.62 12.86
N PHE A 455 35.04 -12.32 13.27
CA PHE A 455 34.55 -12.68 14.60
C PHE A 455 33.41 -13.69 14.49
N ASN A 456 33.78 -14.94 14.77
CA ASN A 456 32.87 -15.98 15.23
C ASN A 456 32.38 -15.59 16.63
N ASN A 457 31.09 -15.76 16.91
CA ASN A 457 30.66 -16.17 18.23
C ASN A 457 29.35 -16.97 18.15
N ASN A 458 29.50 -18.26 18.43
CA ASN A 458 28.45 -19.20 18.78
C ASN A 458 28.04 -18.94 20.23
N ALA A 459 26.73 -18.88 20.52
CA ALA A 459 26.22 -19.18 21.84
C ALA A 459 24.90 -19.95 21.73
N ARG A 460 24.96 -21.18 22.23
CA ARG A 460 23.88 -22.16 22.39
C ARG A 460 22.97 -21.80 23.57
N ARG A 461 21.81 -22.49 23.57
CA ARG A 461 20.86 -22.84 24.68
C ARG A 461 19.51 -22.15 24.55
N ASN A 462 18.37 -22.75 24.90
CA ASN A 462 18.01 -24.14 25.13
C ASN A 462 16.48 -24.27 25.03
N ILE A 463 16.06 -25.50 24.76
CA ILE A 463 14.72 -26.07 24.70
C ILE A 463 13.92 -25.81 25.99
N LEU A 464 12.63 -25.47 25.88
CA LEU A 464 11.59 -25.91 26.81
C LEU A 464 10.24 -26.10 26.08
N ASN A 465 9.77 -27.35 26.14
CA ASN A 465 8.45 -27.84 25.75
C ASN A 465 7.36 -27.26 26.67
N VAL A 466 6.23 -26.81 26.10
CA VAL A 466 4.94 -26.84 26.80
C VAL A 466 3.87 -27.36 25.85
N ARG A 467 3.18 -28.39 26.33
CA ARG A 467 2.16 -29.19 25.65
C ARG A 467 0.81 -28.47 25.56
N SER A 468 0.08 -28.93 24.56
CA SER A 468 -1.33 -28.78 24.21
C SER A 468 -2.35 -28.64 25.34
N SER A 469 -3.40 -27.87 25.04
CA SER A 469 -4.77 -28.12 25.52
C SER A 469 -5.76 -27.88 24.37
N ARG A 470 -6.39 -28.98 23.93
CA ARG A 470 -7.49 -29.03 22.95
C ARG A 470 -8.78 -28.57 23.65
N VAL A 471 -9.55 -27.69 23.01
CA VAL A 471 -10.96 -27.44 23.38
C VAL A 471 -11.81 -27.78 22.18
N THR A 472 -12.68 -28.78 22.38
CA THR A 472 -13.64 -29.34 21.44
C THR A 472 -14.89 -28.44 21.42
N ILE A 473 -15.34 -28.02 20.24
CA ILE A 473 -16.60 -27.26 20.06
C ILE A 473 -17.66 -28.21 19.47
N PRO A 474 -18.90 -28.23 20.00
CA PRO A 474 -19.95 -29.10 19.49
C PRO A 474 -20.57 -28.55 18.19
N VAL A 475 -20.77 -29.45 17.23
CA VAL A 475 -21.45 -29.24 15.95
C VAL A 475 -22.97 -29.32 16.16
N ARG A 476 -23.73 -28.35 15.61
CA ARG A 476 -25.18 -28.46 15.40
C ARG A 476 -25.54 -28.18 13.93
N PRO A 477 -26.52 -28.89 13.35
CA PRO A 477 -26.80 -28.85 11.91
C PRO A 477 -27.70 -27.68 11.50
N TYR A 478 -27.46 -27.17 10.29
CA TYR A 478 -28.24 -26.15 9.60
C TYR A 478 -29.55 -26.72 9.02
N ALA A 479 -30.65 -26.00 9.23
CA ALA A 479 -31.92 -26.20 8.51
C ALA A 479 -32.00 -25.21 7.33
N ALA A 480 -32.51 -25.68 6.18
CA ALA A 480 -32.65 -24.91 4.94
C ALA A 480 -33.86 -23.94 5.00
N PRO A 481 -33.78 -22.73 4.40
CA PRO A 481 -34.95 -21.87 4.27
C PRO A 481 -35.73 -22.13 2.98
N ILE A 482 -37.05 -22.07 3.16
CA ILE A 482 -38.14 -22.21 2.19
C ILE A 482 -38.30 -20.88 1.41
N LEU A 483 -38.50 -20.98 0.09
CA LEU A 483 -38.85 -19.86 -0.81
C LEU A 483 -40.37 -19.61 -0.77
N PRO A 484 -40.84 -18.35 -0.81
CA PRO A 484 -42.20 -18.05 -1.22
C PRO A 484 -42.29 -17.71 -2.71
N ASN A 485 -43.21 -18.40 -3.38
CA ASN A 485 -43.88 -17.97 -4.60
C ASN A 485 -44.59 -16.64 -4.36
N ASP A 486 -44.62 -15.77 -5.36
CA ASP A 486 -45.86 -15.07 -5.70
C ASP A 486 -45.91 -14.71 -7.18
N ALA A 487 -47.08 -14.99 -7.74
CA ALA A 487 -47.49 -14.74 -9.10
C ALA A 487 -48.35 -13.46 -9.15
N ASN A 488 -48.20 -12.67 -10.21
CA ASN A 488 -49.29 -12.24 -11.13
C ASN A 488 -49.12 -10.83 -11.74
N ALA A 489 -49.21 -10.84 -13.07
CA ALA A 489 -49.86 -9.88 -13.98
C ALA A 489 -49.14 -8.55 -14.37
N PRO A 490 -49.48 -7.93 -15.52
CA PRO A 490 -49.93 -8.51 -16.80
C PRO A 490 -49.19 -7.97 -18.04
N ILE A 491 -49.49 -8.65 -19.15
CA ILE A 491 -49.07 -8.45 -20.54
C ILE A 491 -49.69 -7.16 -21.14
N SER A 492 -48.91 -6.40 -21.89
CA SER A 492 -49.41 -5.58 -23.00
C SER A 492 -48.48 -5.65 -24.21
N ASN A 493 -49.09 -6.02 -25.34
CA ASN A 493 -48.52 -6.05 -26.69
C ASN A 493 -48.56 -4.65 -27.32
N GLY A 494 -47.60 -4.37 -28.20
CA GLY A 494 -47.68 -3.27 -29.15
C GLY A 494 -46.39 -3.13 -29.96
N GLY A 495 -46.44 -3.49 -31.24
CA GLY A 495 -45.27 -3.57 -32.12
C GLY A 495 -45.09 -2.39 -33.08
N ALA A 496 -44.13 -2.62 -33.99
CA ALA A 496 -43.94 -2.03 -35.33
C ALA A 496 -43.23 -0.66 -35.48
N SER A 497 -41.97 -0.77 -35.95
CA SER A 497 -41.39 -0.22 -37.21
C SER A 497 -41.21 1.29 -37.50
N SER A 498 -40.17 1.53 -38.32
CA SER A 498 -39.76 2.73 -39.09
C SER A 498 -38.78 3.67 -38.35
N SER A 499 -37.49 3.77 -38.71
CA SER A 499 -36.79 4.25 -39.93
C SER A 499 -36.84 5.77 -40.16
N VAL A 500 -35.64 6.33 -40.43
CA VAL A 500 -35.31 7.58 -41.17
C VAL A 500 -34.73 8.76 -40.35
N THR A 501 -33.41 8.96 -40.58
CA THR A 501 -32.52 10.17 -40.65
C THR A 501 -32.58 11.32 -39.64
N PRO A 502 -31.42 11.91 -39.27
CA PRO A 502 -31.35 13.21 -38.62
C PRO A 502 -31.18 14.36 -39.64
N ILE A 503 -31.97 15.42 -39.50
CA ILE A 503 -31.77 16.73 -40.14
C ILE A 503 -31.39 17.76 -39.07
N ILE A 504 -30.44 18.61 -39.45
CA ILE A 504 -29.85 19.76 -38.76
C ILE A 504 -30.86 20.93 -38.66
N ALA A 505 -30.97 21.56 -37.48
CA ALA A 505 -31.12 23.01 -37.23
C ALA A 505 -31.43 23.20 -35.72
N SER A 506 -30.66 23.94 -34.92
CA SER A 506 -30.41 25.39 -34.92
C SER A 506 -31.60 26.24 -34.43
N VAL A 507 -31.26 27.19 -33.55
CA VAL A 507 -31.95 28.41 -33.12
C VAL A 507 -32.75 28.39 -31.80
N CYS A 508 -32.13 29.05 -30.82
CA CYS A 508 -32.62 30.01 -29.80
C CYS A 508 -34.10 30.10 -29.45
N SER A 509 -34.39 30.14 -28.14
CA SER A 509 -35.16 31.20 -27.43
C SER A 509 -35.36 30.78 -25.96
N ALA A 510 -34.82 31.50 -24.99
CA ALA A 510 -35.46 32.61 -24.28
C ALA A 510 -36.68 32.20 -23.42
N GLY A 511 -36.41 32.04 -22.12
CA GLY A 511 -37.22 32.52 -20.99
C GLY A 511 -38.69 32.14 -20.90
N VAL A 512 -39.02 31.26 -19.95
CA VAL A 512 -40.28 31.36 -19.16
C VAL A 512 -39.99 30.90 -17.73
N GLY A 513 -40.21 31.80 -16.77
CA GLY A 513 -40.15 31.51 -15.34
C GLY A 513 -41.39 30.74 -14.91
N VAL A 514 -41.17 29.70 -14.10
CA VAL A 514 -42.25 28.97 -13.41
C VAL A 514 -41.87 28.86 -11.94
N SER A 515 -42.62 29.61 -11.13
CA SER A 515 -42.70 29.49 -9.68
C SER A 515 -43.24 28.12 -9.27
N LEU A 516 -42.56 27.45 -8.34
CA LEU A 516 -43.06 26.26 -7.65
C LEU A 516 -43.19 26.53 -6.15
N PRO A 517 -44.21 25.96 -5.48
CA PRO A 517 -44.67 26.39 -4.18
C PRO A 517 -43.92 25.76 -3.00
N SER A 518 -43.89 26.53 -1.92
CA SER A 518 -43.52 26.15 -0.57
C SER A 518 -44.50 25.14 0.02
N ALA A 519 -44.05 23.91 0.28
CA ALA A 519 -44.55 23.08 1.37
C ALA A 519 -43.65 21.86 1.51
N LEU A 520 -43.04 21.69 2.69
CA LEU A 520 -43.13 20.47 3.50
C LEU A 520 -42.13 20.60 4.67
N SER A 521 -42.66 21.08 5.80
CA SER A 521 -42.08 20.85 7.12
C SER A 521 -42.03 19.35 7.38
N VAL A 522 -40.85 18.83 7.76
CA VAL A 522 -40.71 17.51 8.35
C VAL A 522 -39.97 17.63 9.67
N SER A 523 -40.56 16.99 10.66
CA SER A 523 -40.32 17.09 12.08
C SER A 523 -38.93 16.65 12.53
N SER A 524 -38.43 17.41 13.51
CA SER A 524 -37.33 17.07 14.41
C SER A 524 -37.54 15.69 15.05
N LEU A 525 -36.60 14.77 14.79
CA LEU A 525 -36.42 13.54 15.57
C LEU A 525 -35.00 13.52 16.15
N GLU A 526 -34.95 13.03 17.38
CA GLU A 526 -33.93 13.21 18.39
C GLU A 526 -32.54 12.67 18.01
N ALA A 527 -31.52 13.34 18.55
CA ALA A 527 -30.12 13.01 18.36
C ALA A 527 -29.73 11.69 19.04
N PRO A 528 -29.14 10.71 18.31
CA PRO A 528 -28.42 9.61 18.95
C PRO A 528 -27.02 10.08 19.39
N SER A 529 -26.66 9.74 20.62
CA SER A 529 -25.38 10.06 21.26
C SER A 529 -24.18 9.46 20.50
N PRO A 530 -23.04 10.16 20.36
CA PRO A 530 -21.89 9.63 19.65
C PRO A 530 -21.03 8.76 20.59
N LEU A 531 -21.18 7.44 20.50
CA LEU A 531 -20.15 6.49 20.95
C LEU A 531 -19.28 6.10 19.74
N LEU A 532 -18.46 7.04 19.27
CA LEU A 532 -17.44 6.81 18.24
C LEU A 532 -16.09 6.49 18.90
N SER A 533 -15.56 5.31 18.59
CA SER A 533 -14.22 4.86 18.96
C SER A 533 -13.15 5.66 18.21
N ARG A 534 -12.46 6.51 18.95
CA ARG A 534 -11.45 7.45 18.47
C ARG A 534 -10.18 6.74 17.94
N PRO A 535 -9.55 7.21 16.85
CA PRO A 535 -8.33 6.60 16.32
C PRO A 535 -7.15 6.70 17.32
N PRO A 536 -6.20 5.75 17.32
CA PRO A 536 -5.01 5.84 18.14
C PRO A 536 -4.13 7.01 17.66
N PHE A 537 -3.81 7.92 18.58
CA PHE A 537 -3.00 9.10 18.31
C PHE A 537 -1.56 8.72 17.95
N SER A 538 -1.06 9.21 16.81
CA SER A 538 0.31 8.97 16.33
C SER A 538 1.39 9.70 17.15
N SER A 539 1.01 10.72 17.92
CA SER A 539 1.89 11.42 18.88
C SER A 539 1.07 12.00 20.02
N LEU A 540 1.49 11.75 21.27
CA LEU A 540 0.84 12.31 22.48
C LEU A 540 0.95 13.85 22.57
N GLN A 541 1.82 14.47 21.76
CA GLN A 541 2.02 15.93 21.80
C GLN A 541 0.92 16.69 21.05
N ASP A 542 0.29 16.07 20.04
CA ASP A 542 -0.69 16.72 19.16
C ASP A 542 -2.12 16.59 19.70
N VAL A 543 -2.31 15.85 20.79
CA VAL A 543 -3.62 15.62 21.42
C VAL A 543 -3.99 16.82 22.28
N SER A 544 -5.20 17.37 22.11
CA SER A 544 -5.68 18.45 22.97
C SER A 544 -5.67 18.02 24.44
N GLU A 545 -5.54 18.98 25.36
CA GLU A 545 -5.44 18.69 26.79
C GLU A 545 -6.68 17.94 27.30
N ALA A 546 -7.89 18.39 26.94
CA ALA A 546 -9.15 17.75 27.32
C ALA A 546 -9.24 16.29 26.79
N ASP A 547 -8.74 16.07 25.58
CA ASP A 547 -8.74 14.74 24.97
C ASP A 547 -7.74 13.79 25.63
N PHE A 548 -6.57 14.31 25.98
CA PHE A 548 -5.56 13.54 26.72
C PHE A 548 -6.07 13.14 28.11
N LEU A 549 -6.70 14.08 28.83
CA LEU A 549 -7.27 13.84 30.16
C LEU A 549 -8.40 12.82 30.13
N SER A 550 -9.28 12.87 29.10
CA SER A 550 -10.38 11.93 28.95
C SER A 550 -9.92 10.55 28.50
N ALA A 551 -9.06 10.46 27.48
CA ALA A 551 -8.57 9.19 26.93
C ALA A 551 -7.68 8.41 27.90
N HIS A 552 -6.89 9.10 28.74
CA HIS A 552 -5.90 8.48 29.63
C HIS A 552 -6.22 8.63 31.13
N ARG A 553 -7.48 8.92 31.48
CA ARG A 553 -7.96 9.14 32.86
C ARG A 553 -7.47 8.11 33.88
N SER A 554 -7.56 6.82 33.55
CA SER A 554 -7.17 5.72 34.44
C SER A 554 -5.65 5.65 34.65
N SER A 555 -4.88 5.89 33.60
CA SER A 555 -3.41 5.86 33.62
C SER A 555 -2.86 7.07 34.38
N LEU A 556 -3.43 8.26 34.15
CA LEU A 556 -3.13 9.47 34.91
C LEU A 556 -3.37 9.27 36.40
N ARG A 557 -4.53 8.73 36.78
CA ARG A 557 -4.87 8.48 38.18
C ARG A 557 -3.88 7.52 38.86
N ARG A 558 -3.53 6.42 38.18
CA ARG A 558 -2.55 5.45 38.70
C ARG A 558 -1.16 6.05 38.86
N LEU A 559 -0.70 6.80 37.87
CA LEU A 559 0.63 7.39 37.87
C LEU A 559 0.76 8.50 38.93
N LEU A 560 -0.24 9.39 39.04
CA LEU A 560 -0.23 10.46 40.03
C LEU A 560 -0.33 9.93 41.47
N ARG A 561 -1.02 8.81 41.71
CA ARG A 561 -1.08 8.11 43.01
C ARG A 561 0.13 7.20 43.32
N CYS A 562 1.02 6.95 42.36
CA CYS A 562 2.18 6.08 42.57
C CYS A 562 3.08 6.65 43.69
N PRO A 563 3.40 5.89 44.76
CA PRO A 563 4.13 6.37 45.94
C PRO A 563 5.63 6.52 45.65
N ALA A 564 5.93 7.42 44.73
CA ALA A 564 7.25 7.71 44.22
C ALA A 564 7.29 9.19 43.84
N PRO A 565 8.14 10.00 44.49
CA PRO A 565 8.31 11.39 44.09
C PRO A 565 8.98 11.50 42.72
N GLU A 566 9.76 10.47 42.34
CA GLU A 566 10.47 10.36 41.07
C GLU A 566 10.02 9.11 40.30
N VAL A 567 9.66 9.31 39.03
CA VAL A 567 9.16 8.26 38.14
C VAL A 567 9.99 8.20 36.87
N THR A 568 10.57 7.03 36.59
CA THR A 568 11.30 6.77 35.33
C THR A 568 10.41 6.04 34.32
N PRO A 569 10.71 6.10 33.00
CA PRO A 569 9.95 5.37 31.98
C PRO A 569 10.02 3.86 32.22
N SER A 570 11.17 3.35 32.69
CA SER A 570 11.33 1.95 33.06
C SER A 570 10.42 1.56 34.22
N ARG A 571 10.27 2.41 35.24
CA ARG A 571 9.34 2.17 36.35
C ARG A 571 7.89 2.17 35.90
N CYS A 572 7.51 3.07 34.98
CA CYS A 572 6.18 3.07 34.37
C CYS A 572 5.87 1.74 33.65
N VAL A 573 6.85 1.18 32.93
CA VAL A 573 6.69 -0.12 32.24
C VAL A 573 6.61 -1.27 33.25
N GLN A 574 7.51 -1.32 34.23
CA GLN A 574 7.54 -2.36 35.27
C GLN A 574 6.23 -2.40 36.06
N GLN A 575 5.69 -1.24 36.44
CA GLN A 575 4.43 -1.12 37.17
C GLN A 575 3.20 -1.06 36.24
N LYS A 576 3.38 -1.24 34.93
CA LYS A 576 2.31 -1.22 33.92
C LYS A 576 1.41 0.02 34.00
N LEU A 577 1.98 1.18 34.32
CA LEU A 577 1.23 2.42 34.65
C LEU A 577 0.58 3.05 33.42
N VAL A 578 1.25 2.95 32.27
CA VAL A 578 0.86 3.62 31.04
C VAL A 578 0.87 2.60 29.90
N PRO A 579 -0.31 2.10 29.45
CA PRO A 579 -0.39 1.23 28.29
C PRO A 579 -0.17 2.04 27.01
N ASP A 580 0.65 1.51 26.12
CA ASP A 580 0.94 2.03 24.79
C ASP A 580 -0.12 1.53 23.80
N PRO A 581 -1.04 2.40 23.33
CA PRO A 581 -2.09 2.01 22.38
C PRO A 581 -1.54 1.68 20.99
N THR A 582 -0.28 2.00 20.71
CA THR A 582 0.39 1.73 19.42
C THR A 582 1.10 0.38 19.42
N ALA A 583 1.25 -0.28 20.57
CA ALA A 583 1.90 -1.58 20.67
C ALA A 583 1.03 -2.68 20.05
N SER A 584 1.58 -3.39 19.06
CA SER A 584 0.86 -4.43 18.30
C SER A 584 0.68 -5.76 19.04
N ASP A 585 1.37 -5.96 20.15
CA ASP A 585 1.37 -7.21 20.93
C ASP A 585 0.92 -6.91 22.36
N GLU A 586 0.03 -7.75 22.89
CA GLU A 586 -0.48 -7.68 24.26
C GLU A 586 0.66 -7.81 25.29
N ALA A 587 1.71 -8.58 24.97
CA ALA A 587 2.92 -8.69 25.78
C ALA A 587 3.81 -7.43 25.73
N ALA A 588 3.68 -6.62 24.67
CA ALA A 588 4.45 -5.39 24.45
C ALA A 588 3.66 -4.11 24.76
N ARG A 589 2.49 -4.21 25.41
CA ARG A 589 1.59 -3.09 25.75
C ARG A 589 2.20 -1.98 26.59
N HIS A 590 3.42 -2.13 27.12
CA HIS A 590 4.08 -1.09 27.91
C HIS A 590 5.47 -0.84 27.35
N THR A 591 5.62 0.24 26.58
CA THR A 591 6.91 0.63 26.00
C THR A 591 7.52 1.81 26.77
N GLN A 592 8.85 1.83 26.91
CA GLN A 592 9.54 2.94 27.57
C GLN A 592 9.43 4.24 26.77
N GLY A 593 9.34 4.13 25.43
CA GLY A 593 9.16 5.28 24.54
C GLY A 593 7.84 6.01 24.79
N PHE A 594 6.73 5.27 24.81
CA PHE A 594 5.42 5.85 25.10
C PHE A 594 5.34 6.40 26.54
N ALA A 595 5.87 5.67 27.52
CA ALA A 595 5.92 6.14 28.90
C ALA A 595 6.68 7.48 29.04
N ARG A 596 7.78 7.68 28.31
CA ARG A 596 8.53 8.94 28.29
C ARG A 596 7.71 10.09 27.69
N ALA A 597 7.04 9.86 26.55
CA ALA A 597 6.19 10.87 25.92
C ALA A 597 5.02 11.26 26.85
N PHE A 598 4.45 10.28 27.56
CA PHE A 598 3.40 10.49 28.54
C PHE A 598 3.87 11.33 29.74
N LEU A 599 5.06 11.06 30.27
CA LEU A 599 5.67 11.84 31.36
C LEU A 599 5.96 13.29 30.93
N LYS A 600 6.44 13.51 29.70
CA LYS A 600 6.59 14.86 29.14
C LYS A 600 5.26 15.59 29.01
N ARG A 601 4.18 14.89 28.66
CA ARG A 601 2.84 15.49 28.62
C ARG A 601 2.39 15.93 30.02
N LEU A 602 2.65 15.13 31.05
CA LEU A 602 2.39 15.49 32.46
C LEU A 602 3.20 16.69 32.95
N GLU A 603 4.45 16.84 32.50
CA GLU A 603 5.24 18.06 32.72
C GLU A 603 4.58 19.28 32.08
N GLY A 604 4.11 19.16 30.83
CA GLY A 604 3.35 20.22 30.15
C GLY A 604 2.06 20.62 30.87
N LEU A 605 1.41 19.67 31.56
CA LEU A 605 0.25 19.92 32.43
C LEU A 605 0.64 20.53 33.79
N GLY A 606 1.92 20.69 34.09
CA GLY A 606 2.42 21.35 35.31
C GLY A 606 2.51 20.46 36.56
N PHE A 607 2.35 19.13 36.44
CA PHE A 607 2.41 18.20 37.59
C PHE A 607 3.82 17.88 38.08
N GLY A 608 4.85 18.28 37.35
CA GLY A 608 6.23 17.92 37.63
C GLY A 608 7.22 18.56 36.68
N LEU A 609 8.47 18.09 36.74
CA LEU A 609 9.57 18.46 35.85
C LEU A 609 10.26 17.20 35.34
N CYS A 610 10.59 17.15 34.05
CA CYS A 610 11.40 16.07 33.49
C CYS A 610 12.87 16.46 33.49
N GLU A 611 13.71 15.72 34.21
CA GLU A 611 15.16 15.86 34.20
C GLU A 611 15.80 14.79 33.30
N GLY A 612 16.88 15.16 32.60
CA GLY A 612 17.67 14.25 31.75
C GLY A 612 18.25 14.95 30.51
N PRO A 613 19.31 14.38 29.90
CA PRO A 613 19.94 14.94 28.71
C PRO A 613 18.96 15.03 27.54
N LYS A 614 18.96 16.18 26.85
CA LYS A 614 18.14 16.43 25.65
C LYS A 614 18.40 15.38 24.55
N ASN A 615 19.59 14.77 24.55
CA ASN A 615 20.10 13.82 23.55
C ASN A 615 19.46 12.42 23.59
N GLY A 616 18.29 12.26 24.20
CA GLY A 616 17.50 11.05 24.01
C GLY A 616 17.86 9.84 24.89
N ASN A 617 18.92 9.88 25.72
CA ASN A 617 19.31 8.74 26.56
C ASN A 617 18.24 8.44 27.64
N ILE A 618 17.47 7.37 27.42
CA ILE A 618 16.32 6.97 28.24
C ILE A 618 16.74 6.63 29.68
N ARG A 619 17.99 6.19 29.90
CA ARG A 619 18.46 5.72 31.23
C ARG A 619 18.57 6.84 32.27
N SER A 620 18.68 8.09 31.84
CA SER A 620 18.84 9.26 32.70
C SER A 620 17.59 10.15 32.74
N PHE A 621 16.47 9.69 32.16
CA PHE A 621 15.22 10.43 32.17
C PHE A 621 14.43 10.14 33.46
N VAL A 622 14.15 11.20 34.22
CA VAL A 622 13.42 11.13 35.50
C VAL A 622 12.34 12.22 35.51
N PHE A 623 11.11 11.85 35.85
CA PHE A 623 10.03 12.81 36.10
C PHE A 623 9.88 13.03 37.62
N LYS A 624 10.12 14.25 38.08
CA LYS A 624 9.96 14.66 39.49
C LYS A 624 8.60 15.32 39.70
N LYS A 625 7.76 14.75 40.57
CA LYS A 625 6.44 15.31 40.91
C LYS A 625 6.58 16.58 41.75
N LYS A 626 5.71 17.56 41.52
CA LYS A 626 5.57 18.74 42.41
C LYS A 626 4.70 18.38 43.62
N LYS A 627 5.02 18.92 44.80
CA LYS A 627 4.15 18.79 46.00
C LYS A 627 2.80 19.45 45.75
N PHE A 628 1.74 19.00 46.42
CA PHE A 628 0.39 19.57 46.25
C PHE A 628 0.34 21.08 46.52
N SER A 629 1.12 21.55 47.50
CA SER A 629 1.24 22.98 47.83
C SER A 629 1.82 23.82 46.68
N ALA A 630 2.57 23.21 45.76
CA ALA A 630 3.21 23.86 44.61
C ALA A 630 2.43 23.68 43.29
N LEU A 631 1.25 23.05 43.33
CA LEU A 631 0.36 22.93 42.17
C LEU A 631 -0.48 24.22 42.00
N GLY A 632 -0.72 24.64 40.76
CA GLY A 632 -1.64 25.73 40.46
C GLY A 632 -3.11 25.28 40.56
N GLU A 633 -4.03 26.24 40.43
CA GLU A 633 -5.47 25.97 40.51
C GLU A 633 -5.95 24.99 39.43
N GLU A 634 -5.45 25.13 38.20
CA GLU A 634 -5.79 24.20 37.10
C GLU A 634 -5.38 22.76 37.40
N GLN A 635 -4.17 22.54 37.95
CA GLN A 635 -3.73 21.19 38.32
C GLN A 635 -4.59 20.62 39.46
N ARG A 636 -4.99 21.44 40.43
CA ARG A 636 -5.90 21.02 41.51
C ARG A 636 -7.27 20.63 40.96
N LYS A 637 -7.80 21.38 40.00
CA LYS A 637 -9.06 21.06 39.29
C LYS A 637 -8.97 19.75 38.50
N ILE A 638 -7.83 19.49 37.87
CA ILE A 638 -7.57 18.20 37.21
C ILE A 638 -7.52 17.06 38.25
N LEU A 639 -6.86 17.24 39.40
CA LEU A 639 -6.84 16.23 40.47
C LEU A 639 -8.25 15.92 40.99
N ASP A 640 -9.08 16.94 41.18
CA ASP A 640 -10.47 16.79 41.60
C ASP A 640 -11.28 16.03 40.52
N THR A 641 -11.11 16.41 39.26
CA THR A 641 -11.70 15.71 38.10
C THR A 641 -11.30 14.24 38.07
N LEU A 642 -10.05 13.90 38.42
CA LEU A 642 -9.54 12.53 38.52
C LEU A 642 -9.96 11.80 39.81
N LYS A 643 -10.61 12.50 40.75
CA LYS A 643 -10.96 12.07 42.11
C LYS A 643 -9.73 11.59 42.89
N ILE A 644 -8.71 12.45 42.96
CA ILE A 644 -7.49 12.25 43.76
C ILE A 644 -7.49 13.32 44.85
N SER A 645 -7.63 12.92 46.11
CA SER A 645 -7.58 13.88 47.22
C SER A 645 -6.16 14.40 47.45
N GLU A 646 -6.04 15.56 48.10
CA GLU A 646 -4.74 16.09 48.52
C GLU A 646 -3.93 15.07 49.32
N VAL A 647 -4.58 14.37 50.26
CA VAL A 647 -3.94 13.34 51.09
C VAL A 647 -3.44 12.18 50.23
N GLU A 648 -4.21 11.72 49.25
CA GLU A 648 -3.78 10.66 48.32
C GLU A 648 -2.63 11.09 47.41
N TYR A 649 -2.64 12.33 46.94
CA TYR A 649 -1.55 12.87 46.12
C TYR A 649 -0.27 13.02 46.95
N ASN A 650 -0.38 13.56 48.17
CA ASN A 650 0.75 13.79 49.06
C ASN A 650 1.38 12.51 49.62
N LYS A 651 0.67 11.36 49.60
CA LYS A 651 1.26 10.04 49.91
C LYS A 651 2.49 9.71 49.06
N CYS A 652 2.64 10.33 47.89
CA CYS A 652 3.82 10.18 47.04
C CYS A 652 5.11 10.79 47.61
N PHE A 653 5.00 11.69 48.58
CA PHE A 653 6.12 12.40 49.20
C PHE A 653 6.37 12.00 50.66
N THR A 654 5.44 11.26 51.27
CA THR A 654 5.54 10.83 52.68
C THR A 654 6.09 9.42 52.84
N THR A 655 6.46 8.76 51.75
CA THR A 655 7.10 7.45 51.79
C THR A 655 8.46 7.61 52.46
N LYS A 656 8.50 7.33 53.76
CA LYS A 656 9.74 7.29 54.55
C LYS A 656 10.71 6.38 53.81
N GLU A 657 11.93 6.88 53.59
CA GLU A 657 13.08 6.11 53.13
C GLU A 657 13.22 4.87 54.01
N GLN A 658 12.58 3.76 53.62
CA GLN A 658 12.83 2.46 54.19
C GLN A 658 13.79 1.74 53.25
N ASN A 659 15.04 1.75 53.72
CA ASN A 659 16.10 0.78 53.48
C ASN A 659 16.96 0.94 52.23
N GLY A 660 18.18 1.40 52.50
CA GLY A 660 19.34 1.05 51.73
C GLY A 660 19.53 -0.46 51.61
N SER A 661 19.95 -0.87 50.42
CA SER A 661 20.76 -2.05 50.17
C SER A 661 21.53 -1.74 48.89
N VAL A 662 22.65 -1.06 49.05
CA VAL A 662 23.69 -0.96 48.03
C VAL A 662 24.23 -2.36 47.83
N VAL A 663 23.80 -3.03 46.77
CA VAL A 663 24.51 -4.21 46.25
C VAL A 663 25.63 -3.66 45.38
N CYS A 664 26.83 -3.60 45.94
CA CYS A 664 28.06 -3.56 45.15
C CYS A 664 28.14 -4.88 44.37
N LEU A 665 28.21 -4.79 43.05
CA LEU A 665 28.64 -5.89 42.18
C LEU A 665 30.11 -5.67 41.86
N GLU A 666 30.95 -6.60 42.29
CA GLU A 666 32.19 -6.97 41.58
C GLU A 666 31.85 -7.74 40.30
#